data_AF-A0A7R9Q191-F1
#
_entry.id   AF-A0A7R9Q191-F1
#
_cell.length_a   1.000
_cell.length_b   1.000
_cell.length_c   1.000
_cell.angle_alpha   90.00
_cell.angle_beta   90.00
_cell.angle_gamma   90.00
#
_symmetry.space_group_name_H-M   'P 1'
#
loop_
_entity.id
_entity.type
_entity.pdbx_description
1 polymer ?
#
loop_
_entity_poly.entity_id
_entity_poly.type
_entity_poly.pdbx_seq_one_letter_code
_entity_poly.pdbx_strand_id
1 'polypeptide(L)'
;MYEYNIMETLHEFECNFNTTGSHKWFVHNWHISVYLSIAYVCLIYGLKLWMRNKNAFKLNVYLFVWNTELAVFSTIGTFKLLDEMLYRLVNHGFDYSICSHIPYHTQGSGFWLFVFIFSKSFELFDTIFMVLRKKPVMLLHWYHHVTVLIFCWWSYSLIASTGMWFAFVNYTVHSFMYTYYALQSVGVRVPSALPKAITIGQILQMFFGLFITLMSFVLKFYGNGCGVSFEHIGVSIALYGSYFYLFYKYNKKCFRHILLNKMDRLYRYETNFNPYVWHQWMVNHWHISVYLSIAYLCLIYTLKLLMQNKNALKLNGYLFAWNILLTIFSIIGSFSICNQDYHTPTIGLWGFLFIMSKSVELLDTLFLVLKKRPVILLHWYHHVTVLIFCWWSYSLNASTARWFAFVNYTVHSFMYGYYALQSVQVKVPSALTKIITIGQIFQMFFGLFITLMSFWLKFYGNGCGVSFKHIAVSIALYGSYFYLFYRFFSDRYLKQNMDVINDLEINFNETEWIAWFVQNWHISVYVSIAYVCLIYSLKLWMKNKNGFNLNGYLFVWNTLLAVFSTIGTIRCGEEIYYRLVNYGFGYSICHKDLHTLRAGLWGLLFTLSKSIELLDTVFLVLRKKPVMFLHWYHHVTVLMFAWWTYSFMGSTGRWFAFVNYTVHSFMYSYYALQAVRVRVPSVLAKSITIVQILQMFFGLFITLMSFVLKFYGNGCGVSFEHIGVSLAIYGSCN
;
A
#
# COMPACT_ATOMS: atom_id res chain seq x y z
N MET A 1 -32.26 -58.48 18.49
CA MET A 1 -30.83 -58.57 18.14
C MET A 1 -30.41 -57.14 17.83
N TYR A 2 -29.62 -56.52 18.72
CA TYR A 2 -29.29 -55.09 18.67
C TYR A 2 -28.53 -54.76 17.38
N GLU A 3 -29.13 -53.95 16.49
CA GLU A 3 -28.36 -53.23 15.47
C GLU A 3 -27.50 -52.19 16.18
N TYR A 4 -26.26 -52.56 16.48
CA TYR A 4 -25.23 -51.61 16.91
C TYR A 4 -25.02 -50.63 15.76
N ASN A 5 -25.53 -49.40 15.93
CA ASN A 5 -25.38 -48.35 14.92
C ASN A 5 -23.92 -47.88 14.95
N ILE A 6 -23.08 -48.43 14.05
CA ILE A 6 -21.63 -48.21 13.99
C ILE A 6 -21.27 -46.71 14.05
N MET A 7 -22.11 -45.87 13.44
CA MET A 7 -21.99 -44.41 13.43
C MET A 7 -22.08 -43.78 14.83
N GLU A 8 -22.92 -44.32 15.70
CA GLU A 8 -23.16 -43.81 17.06
C GLU A 8 -22.00 -44.18 17.98
N THR A 9 -21.53 -45.43 17.90
CA THR A 9 -20.29 -45.86 18.59
C THR A 9 -19.05 -45.10 18.13
N LEU A 10 -18.95 -44.78 16.83
CA LEU A 10 -17.84 -44.00 16.30
C LEU A 10 -17.90 -42.57 16.83
N HIS A 11 -19.09 -41.97 16.88
CA HIS A 11 -19.28 -40.63 17.43
C HIS A 11 -18.94 -40.56 18.93
N GLU A 12 -19.32 -41.57 19.69
CA GLU A 12 -18.97 -41.68 21.11
C GLU A 12 -17.46 -41.80 21.32
N PHE A 13 -16.77 -42.60 20.48
CA PHE A 13 -15.31 -42.69 20.49
C PHE A 13 -14.63 -41.37 20.11
N GLU A 14 -15.13 -40.69 19.08
CA GLU A 14 -14.65 -39.36 18.64
C GLU A 14 -14.73 -38.33 19.78
N CYS A 15 -15.83 -38.32 20.52
CA CYS A 15 -16.06 -37.42 21.65
C CYS A 15 -15.16 -37.72 22.86
N ASN A 16 -14.82 -39.00 23.07
CA ASN A 16 -14.00 -39.47 24.20
C ASN A 16 -12.49 -39.55 23.89
N PHE A 17 -12.05 -39.15 22.70
CA PHE A 17 -10.64 -39.25 22.29
C PHE A 17 -9.72 -38.36 23.14
N ASN A 18 -8.65 -38.96 23.69
CA ASN A 18 -7.67 -38.25 24.53
C ASN A 18 -6.69 -37.40 23.70
N THR A 19 -7.12 -36.20 23.35
CA THR A 19 -6.35 -35.22 22.56
C THR A 19 -5.11 -34.69 23.27
N THR A 20 -5.12 -34.67 24.60
CA THR A 20 -3.95 -34.25 25.41
C THR A 20 -2.88 -35.32 25.41
N GLY A 21 -3.28 -36.59 25.53
CA GLY A 21 -2.38 -37.74 25.42
C GLY A 21 -1.72 -37.82 24.04
N SER A 22 -2.50 -37.64 22.98
CA SER A 22 -1.96 -37.64 21.61
C SER A 22 -0.97 -36.49 21.39
N HIS A 23 -1.29 -35.28 21.84
CA HIS A 23 -0.38 -34.14 21.76
C HIS A 23 0.95 -34.40 22.47
N LYS A 24 0.90 -34.87 23.73
CA LYS A 24 2.11 -35.23 24.50
C LYS A 24 2.95 -36.28 23.79
N TRP A 25 2.31 -37.28 23.17
CA TRP A 25 3.03 -38.29 22.39
C TRP A 25 3.77 -37.67 21.21
N PHE A 26 3.13 -36.78 20.44
CA PHE A 26 3.77 -36.10 19.31
C PHE A 26 4.90 -35.17 19.75
N VAL A 27 4.78 -34.47 20.89
CA VAL A 27 5.88 -33.66 21.44
C VAL A 27 7.12 -34.51 21.72
N HIS A 28 6.95 -35.72 22.25
CA HIS A 28 8.08 -36.61 22.54
C HIS A 28 8.59 -37.35 21.30
N ASN A 29 7.78 -37.54 20.27
CA ASN A 29 8.08 -38.44 19.15
C ASN A 29 8.09 -37.76 17.77
N TRP A 30 8.11 -36.43 17.70
CA TRP A 30 8.05 -35.72 16.42
C TRP A 30 9.19 -36.09 15.46
N HIS A 31 10.36 -36.45 15.98
CA HIS A 31 11.55 -36.87 15.22
C HIS A 31 11.36 -38.21 14.48
N ILE A 32 10.37 -39.03 14.85
CA ILE A 32 10.00 -40.23 14.08
C ILE A 32 9.65 -39.86 12.63
N SER A 33 9.03 -38.69 12.40
CA SER A 33 8.73 -38.21 11.04
C SER A 33 9.98 -38.00 10.19
N VAL A 34 11.09 -37.59 10.79
CA VAL A 34 12.39 -37.40 10.12
C VAL A 34 13.00 -38.74 9.77
N TYR A 35 13.01 -39.70 10.71
CA TYR A 35 13.50 -41.05 10.46
C TYR A 35 12.68 -41.75 9.36
N LEU A 36 11.35 -41.64 9.40
CA LEU A 36 10.46 -42.16 8.35
C LEU A 36 10.73 -41.50 7.00
N SER A 37 10.99 -40.19 6.96
CA SER A 37 11.32 -39.48 5.72
C SER A 37 12.65 -39.93 5.12
N ILE A 38 13.68 -40.13 5.95
CA ILE A 38 14.98 -40.66 5.51
C ILE A 38 14.80 -42.08 4.97
N ALA A 39 14.10 -42.95 5.71
CA ALA A 39 13.81 -44.31 5.30
C ALA A 39 13.03 -44.35 3.98
N TYR A 40 12.03 -43.48 3.82
CA TYR A 40 11.26 -43.33 2.58
C TYR A 40 12.16 -42.94 1.40
N VAL A 41 13.02 -41.94 1.54
CA VAL A 41 13.94 -41.53 0.46
C VAL A 41 14.87 -42.69 0.08
N CYS A 42 15.51 -43.34 1.06
CA CYS A 42 16.36 -44.51 0.82
C CYS A 42 15.60 -45.63 0.11
N LEU A 43 14.38 -45.93 0.55
CA LEU A 43 13.51 -46.97 -0.03
C LEU A 43 13.12 -46.63 -1.47
N ILE A 44 12.78 -45.37 -1.78
CA ILE A 44 12.43 -44.96 -3.15
C ILE A 44 13.64 -45.06 -4.09
N TYR A 45 14.84 -44.67 -3.65
CA TYR A 45 16.05 -44.84 -4.46
C TYR A 45 16.42 -46.31 -4.63
N GLY A 46 16.34 -47.12 -3.57
CA GLY A 46 16.57 -48.56 -3.60
C GLY A 46 15.60 -49.31 -4.52
N LEU A 47 14.30 -49.04 -4.40
CA LEU A 47 13.26 -49.63 -5.26
C LEU A 47 13.45 -49.22 -6.72
N LYS A 48 13.86 -47.98 -7.02
CA LYS A 48 14.17 -47.55 -8.39
C LYS A 48 15.33 -48.35 -8.99
N LEU A 49 16.38 -48.61 -8.21
CA LEU A 49 17.51 -49.43 -8.64
C LEU A 49 17.09 -50.88 -8.89
N TRP A 50 16.31 -51.45 -7.97
CA TRP A 50 15.79 -52.82 -8.10
C TRP A 50 14.84 -52.99 -9.29
N MET A 51 13.97 -52.01 -9.55
CA MET A 51 13.04 -52.02 -10.66
C MET A 51 13.69 -51.76 -12.02
N ARG A 52 14.97 -51.33 -12.09
CA ARG A 52 15.67 -51.03 -13.35
C ARG A 52 15.60 -52.21 -14.33
N ASN A 53 15.80 -53.42 -13.82
CA ASN A 53 15.88 -54.66 -14.61
C ASN A 53 14.59 -55.50 -14.61
N LYS A 54 13.48 -55.02 -14.01
CA LYS A 54 12.20 -55.75 -13.93
C LYS A 54 11.13 -55.12 -14.81
N ASN A 55 10.06 -55.86 -15.14
CA ASN A 55 8.90 -55.29 -15.84
C ASN A 55 7.98 -54.55 -14.86
N ALA A 56 7.18 -53.60 -15.38
CA ALA A 56 6.23 -52.84 -14.56
C ALA A 56 5.10 -53.75 -14.04
N PHE A 57 4.78 -53.65 -12.75
CA PHE A 57 3.71 -54.43 -12.14
C PHE A 57 2.32 -53.89 -12.52
N LYS A 58 1.35 -54.79 -12.74
CA LYS A 58 -0.06 -54.44 -12.96
C LYS A 58 -0.79 -54.39 -11.61
N LEU A 59 -0.84 -53.21 -10.99
CA LEU A 59 -1.40 -53.01 -9.64
C LEU A 59 -2.74 -52.26 -9.65
N ASN A 60 -3.54 -52.38 -10.71
CA ASN A 60 -4.73 -51.55 -10.92
C ASN A 60 -5.80 -51.76 -9.83
N VAL A 61 -6.10 -53.01 -9.46
CA VAL A 61 -7.10 -53.32 -8.41
C VAL A 61 -6.63 -52.80 -7.05
N TYR A 62 -5.36 -53.04 -6.69
CA TYR A 62 -4.79 -52.54 -5.44
C TYR A 62 -4.82 -51.01 -5.37
N LEU A 63 -4.49 -50.33 -6.48
CA LEU A 63 -4.60 -48.88 -6.57
C LEU A 63 -6.04 -48.39 -6.50
N PHE A 64 -6.99 -49.10 -7.07
CA PHE A 64 -8.41 -48.74 -6.98
C PHE A 64 -8.87 -48.77 -5.52
N VAL A 65 -8.58 -49.86 -4.81
CA VAL A 65 -8.92 -50.02 -3.39
C VAL A 65 -8.25 -48.93 -2.56
N TRP A 66 -6.94 -48.78 -2.69
CA TRP A 66 -6.16 -47.78 -1.95
C TRP A 66 -6.65 -46.33 -2.17
N ASN A 67 -6.87 -45.92 -3.42
CA ASN A 67 -7.35 -44.57 -3.71
C ASN A 67 -8.81 -44.37 -3.25
N THR A 68 -9.64 -45.43 -3.28
CA THR A 68 -11.02 -45.35 -2.78
C THR A 68 -11.03 -45.18 -1.25
N GLU A 69 -10.19 -45.91 -0.53
CA GLU A 69 -10.03 -45.77 0.92
C GLU A 69 -9.60 -44.34 1.29
N LEU A 70 -8.58 -43.80 0.62
CA LEU A 70 -8.12 -42.42 0.83
C LEU A 70 -9.17 -41.37 0.45
N ALA A 71 -9.98 -41.62 -0.58
CA ALA A 71 -11.07 -40.73 -0.98
C ALA A 71 -12.21 -40.70 0.05
N VAL A 72 -12.63 -41.87 0.54
CA VAL A 72 -13.66 -41.99 1.59
C VAL A 72 -13.18 -41.34 2.88
N PHE A 73 -11.96 -41.68 3.31
CA PHE A 73 -11.31 -41.08 4.48
C PHE A 73 -11.28 -39.55 4.39
N SER A 74 -10.83 -39.00 3.25
CA SER A 74 -10.77 -37.55 3.04
C SER A 74 -12.14 -36.88 3.00
N THR A 75 -13.16 -37.59 2.49
CA THR A 75 -14.54 -37.08 2.42
C THR A 75 -15.15 -36.97 3.82
N ILE A 76 -15.01 -38.01 4.65
CA ILE A 76 -15.51 -38.00 6.03
C ILE A 76 -14.78 -36.92 6.85
N GLY A 77 -13.44 -36.84 6.73
CA GLY A 77 -12.65 -35.81 7.39
C GLY A 77 -13.04 -34.39 6.98
N THR A 78 -13.44 -34.18 5.71
CA THR A 78 -13.95 -32.87 5.24
C THR A 78 -15.21 -32.46 5.98
N PHE A 79 -16.22 -33.34 6.07
CA PHE A 79 -17.47 -33.02 6.75
C PHE A 79 -17.27 -32.80 8.25
N LYS A 80 -16.46 -33.65 8.90
CA LYS A 80 -16.20 -33.56 10.34
C LYS A 80 -15.44 -32.28 10.74
N LEU A 81 -14.50 -31.82 9.92
CA LEU A 81 -13.84 -30.53 10.15
C LEU A 81 -14.67 -29.33 9.70
N LEU A 82 -15.58 -29.49 8.72
CA LEU A 82 -16.45 -28.40 8.25
C LEU A 82 -17.34 -27.88 9.38
N ASP A 83 -17.99 -28.77 10.12
CA ASP A 83 -18.92 -28.42 11.19
C ASP A 83 -18.22 -27.59 12.29
N GLU A 84 -17.03 -28.04 12.70
CA GLU A 84 -16.20 -27.33 13.67
C GLU A 84 -15.72 -25.97 13.12
N MET A 85 -15.32 -25.91 11.86
CA MET A 85 -14.84 -24.66 11.25
C MET A 85 -15.96 -23.63 11.12
N LEU A 86 -17.16 -24.05 10.73
CA LEU A 86 -18.34 -23.19 10.70
C LEU A 86 -18.72 -22.71 12.10
N TYR A 87 -18.72 -23.61 13.10
CA TYR A 87 -18.99 -23.25 14.49
C TYR A 87 -18.02 -22.17 15.00
N ARG A 88 -16.71 -22.34 14.78
CA ARG A 88 -15.68 -21.36 15.18
C ARG A 88 -15.86 -20.02 14.46
N LEU A 89 -16.12 -20.07 13.15
CA LEU A 89 -16.23 -18.87 12.34
C LEU A 89 -17.47 -18.05 12.68
N VAL A 90 -18.61 -18.70 12.91
CA VAL A 90 -19.89 -18.05 13.22
C VAL A 90 -19.91 -17.51 14.66
N ASN A 91 -19.43 -18.28 15.63
CA ASN A 91 -19.57 -17.94 17.05
C ASN A 91 -18.41 -17.10 17.61
N HIS A 92 -17.19 -17.29 17.12
CA HIS A 92 -15.99 -16.63 17.66
C HIS A 92 -15.27 -15.75 16.64
N GLY A 93 -15.70 -15.77 15.37
CA GLY A 93 -15.11 -14.96 14.31
C GLY A 93 -13.82 -15.55 13.71
N PHE A 94 -13.34 -14.90 12.66
CA PHE A 94 -12.20 -15.37 11.87
C PHE A 94 -10.87 -15.30 12.63
N ASP A 95 -10.64 -14.23 13.39
CA ASP A 95 -9.40 -14.03 14.15
C ASP A 95 -9.18 -15.14 15.17
N TYR A 96 -10.25 -15.57 15.85
CA TYR A 96 -10.21 -16.69 16.79
C TYR A 96 -9.90 -18.02 16.10
N SER A 97 -10.48 -18.26 14.92
CA SER A 97 -10.23 -19.49 14.16
C SER A 97 -8.77 -19.66 13.74
N ILE A 98 -8.02 -18.57 13.60
CA ILE A 98 -6.63 -18.56 13.14
C ILE A 98 -5.64 -18.49 14.28
N CYS A 99 -5.89 -17.68 15.31
CA CYS A 99 -4.90 -17.30 16.31
C CYS A 99 -5.22 -17.73 17.75
N SER A 100 -6.32 -18.46 17.98
CA SER A 100 -6.65 -18.93 19.33
C SER A 100 -5.54 -19.80 19.93
N HIS A 101 -5.18 -19.51 21.19
CA HIS A 101 -4.50 -20.47 22.05
C HIS A 101 -5.50 -21.57 22.36
N ILE A 102 -5.51 -22.65 21.57
CA ILE A 102 -6.54 -23.68 21.68
C ILE A 102 -6.40 -24.38 23.04
N PRO A 103 -7.41 -24.31 23.94
CA PRO A 103 -7.51 -25.27 25.01
C PRO A 103 -8.10 -26.53 24.36
N TYR A 104 -7.21 -27.39 23.88
CA TYR A 104 -7.43 -28.79 23.53
C TYR A 104 -8.78 -29.10 22.87
N HIS A 105 -8.80 -29.02 21.53
CA HIS A 105 -9.71 -29.73 20.61
C HIS A 105 -11.10 -30.06 21.17
N THR A 106 -12.10 -29.27 20.77
CA THR A 106 -13.53 -29.58 20.96
C THR A 106 -13.82 -31.04 20.58
N GLN A 107 -14.63 -31.70 21.40
CA GLN A 107 -14.96 -33.12 21.32
C GLN A 107 -15.26 -33.54 19.86
N GLY A 108 -14.49 -34.50 19.33
CA GLY A 108 -14.58 -34.99 17.95
C GLY A 108 -13.60 -34.39 16.92
N SER A 109 -13.34 -33.07 16.93
CA SER A 109 -12.49 -32.44 15.89
C SER A 109 -11.00 -32.76 16.05
N GLY A 110 -10.55 -33.00 17.29
CA GLY A 110 -9.17 -33.36 17.60
C GLY A 110 -8.77 -34.74 17.09
N PHE A 111 -9.69 -35.69 17.08
CA PHE A 111 -9.47 -37.02 16.51
C PHE A 111 -9.22 -36.93 15.00
N TRP A 112 -10.07 -36.21 14.27
CA TRP A 112 -9.93 -36.07 12.81
C TRP A 112 -8.67 -35.30 12.40
N LEU A 113 -8.20 -34.37 13.22
CA LEU A 113 -6.90 -33.73 13.02
C LEU A 113 -5.74 -34.68 13.34
N PHE A 114 -5.84 -35.50 14.38
CA PHE A 114 -4.85 -36.52 14.72
C PHE A 114 -4.70 -37.53 13.57
N VAL A 115 -5.81 -38.09 13.06
CA VAL A 115 -5.77 -39.05 11.96
C VAL A 115 -5.31 -38.39 10.66
N PHE A 116 -5.58 -37.09 10.44
CA PHE A 116 -5.02 -36.33 9.31
C PHE A 116 -3.48 -36.33 9.31
N ILE A 117 -2.88 -36.10 10.47
CA ILE A 117 -1.42 -36.04 10.59
C ILE A 117 -0.80 -37.43 10.38
N PHE A 118 -1.46 -38.46 10.92
CA PHE A 118 -1.07 -39.84 10.70
C PHE A 118 -1.25 -40.28 9.24
N SER A 119 -2.26 -39.79 8.54
CA SER A 119 -2.51 -40.15 7.13
C SER A 119 -1.34 -39.79 6.23
N LYS A 120 -0.56 -38.74 6.56
CA LYS A 120 0.62 -38.33 5.78
C LYS A 120 1.69 -39.41 5.71
N SER A 121 1.80 -40.25 6.73
CA SER A 121 2.68 -41.42 6.71
C SER A 121 2.18 -42.49 5.73
N PHE A 122 0.87 -42.68 5.64
CA PHE A 122 0.25 -43.63 4.71
C PHE A 122 0.31 -43.13 3.26
N GLU A 123 0.15 -41.82 3.02
CA GLU A 123 0.26 -41.23 1.69
C GLU A 123 1.64 -41.48 1.03
N LEU A 124 2.69 -41.86 1.79
CA LEU A 124 3.99 -42.29 1.24
C LEU A 124 3.89 -43.54 0.34
N PHE A 125 2.89 -44.40 0.56
CA PHE A 125 2.67 -45.58 -0.27
C PHE A 125 2.31 -45.22 -1.73
N ASP A 126 1.77 -44.03 -1.98
CA ASP A 126 1.47 -43.54 -3.34
C ASP A 126 2.72 -43.57 -4.22
N THR A 127 3.86 -43.16 -3.67
CA THR A 127 5.13 -43.14 -4.39
C THR A 127 5.67 -44.56 -4.65
N ILE A 128 5.44 -45.49 -3.72
CA ILE A 128 5.83 -46.90 -3.90
C ILE A 128 5.09 -47.50 -5.09
N PHE A 129 3.76 -47.31 -5.16
CA PHE A 129 2.97 -47.77 -6.31
C PHE A 129 3.43 -47.13 -7.62
N MET A 130 3.82 -45.85 -7.62
CA MET A 130 4.39 -45.21 -8.80
C MET A 130 5.69 -45.86 -9.26
N VAL A 131 6.62 -46.14 -8.34
CA VAL A 131 7.92 -46.78 -8.67
C VAL A 131 7.72 -48.21 -9.19
N LEU A 132 6.85 -49.00 -8.55
CA LEU A 132 6.54 -50.37 -8.99
C LEU A 132 5.90 -50.42 -10.39
N ARG A 133 5.19 -49.35 -10.78
CA ARG A 133 4.62 -49.19 -12.13
C ARG A 133 5.57 -48.52 -13.13
N LYS A 134 6.83 -48.26 -12.75
CA LYS A 134 7.81 -47.49 -13.53
C LYS A 134 7.29 -46.12 -13.98
N LYS A 135 6.45 -45.46 -13.18
CA LYS A 135 6.05 -44.07 -13.43
C LYS A 135 7.12 -43.11 -12.88
N PRO A 136 7.43 -42.01 -13.59
CA PRO A 136 8.47 -41.08 -13.14
C PRO A 136 8.02 -40.36 -11.86
N VAL A 137 8.82 -40.48 -10.80
CA VAL A 137 8.61 -39.74 -9.55
C VAL A 137 9.22 -38.35 -9.71
N MET A 138 8.36 -37.34 -9.92
CA MET A 138 8.78 -35.95 -10.10
C MET A 138 9.30 -35.34 -8.78
N LEU A 139 10.17 -34.33 -8.87
CA LEU A 139 10.70 -33.61 -7.70
C LEU A 139 9.58 -33.11 -6.79
N LEU A 140 8.56 -32.48 -7.38
CA LEU A 140 7.41 -31.94 -6.65
C LEU A 140 6.76 -32.99 -5.74
N HIS A 141 6.63 -34.24 -6.21
CA HIS A 141 5.90 -35.28 -5.50
C HIS A 141 6.64 -35.76 -4.24
N TRP A 142 7.87 -36.26 -4.38
CA TRP A 142 8.62 -36.77 -3.22
C TRP A 142 9.06 -35.67 -2.27
N TYR A 143 9.39 -34.46 -2.79
CA TYR A 143 9.69 -33.29 -1.96
C TYR A 143 8.50 -32.95 -1.08
N HIS A 144 7.31 -32.80 -1.68
CA HIS A 144 6.07 -32.51 -0.94
C HIS A 144 5.77 -33.58 0.13
N HIS A 145 5.84 -34.87 -0.21
CA HIS A 145 5.53 -35.94 0.74
C HIS A 145 6.49 -35.95 1.95
N VAL A 146 7.77 -35.69 1.73
CA VAL A 146 8.76 -35.58 2.82
C VAL A 146 8.51 -34.33 3.67
N THR A 147 8.38 -33.16 3.04
CA THR A 147 8.29 -31.90 3.78
C THR A 147 6.95 -31.75 4.50
N VAL A 148 5.85 -32.20 3.91
CA VAL A 148 4.52 -32.14 4.56
C VAL A 148 4.43 -33.10 5.75
N LEU A 149 5.05 -34.28 5.67
CA LEU A 149 5.08 -35.24 6.78
C LEU A 149 5.79 -34.64 8.00
N ILE A 150 7.01 -34.13 7.81
CA ILE A 150 7.80 -33.50 8.88
C ILE A 150 7.05 -32.28 9.43
N PHE A 151 6.53 -31.44 8.54
CA PHE A 151 5.83 -30.22 8.92
C PHE A 151 4.55 -30.50 9.72
N CYS A 152 3.72 -31.47 9.31
CA CYS A 152 2.48 -31.79 10.02
C CYS A 152 2.75 -32.35 11.42
N TRP A 153 3.74 -33.24 11.58
CA TRP A 153 4.12 -33.80 12.88
C TRP A 153 4.67 -32.73 13.82
N TRP A 154 5.57 -31.87 13.31
CA TRP A 154 6.12 -30.76 14.07
C TRP A 154 5.06 -29.70 14.41
N SER A 155 4.21 -29.32 13.46
CA SER A 155 3.14 -28.35 13.64
C SER A 155 2.12 -28.79 14.71
N TYR A 156 1.82 -30.08 14.79
CA TYR A 156 0.91 -30.60 15.81
C TYR A 156 1.53 -30.58 17.20
N SER A 157 2.84 -30.84 17.32
CA SER A 157 3.55 -30.71 18.60
C SER A 157 3.50 -29.28 19.18
N LEU A 158 3.35 -28.27 18.31
CA LEU A 158 3.26 -26.85 18.70
C LEU A 158 1.83 -26.34 18.93
N ILE A 159 0.80 -27.19 18.72
CA ILE A 159 -0.63 -26.80 18.82
C ILE A 159 -0.93 -25.56 17.95
N ALA A 160 -0.43 -25.54 16.71
CA ALA A 160 -0.69 -24.43 15.80
C ALA A 160 -2.14 -24.45 15.32
N SER A 161 -2.93 -23.44 15.69
CA SER A 161 -4.35 -23.27 15.33
C SER A 161 -4.60 -23.18 13.81
N THR A 162 -3.63 -22.64 13.07
CA THR A 162 -3.63 -22.62 11.59
C THR A 162 -3.70 -24.00 10.96
N GLY A 163 -3.23 -25.04 11.68
CA GLY A 163 -3.23 -26.42 11.19
C GLY A 163 -4.62 -26.95 10.87
N MET A 164 -5.67 -26.47 11.55
CA MET A 164 -7.05 -26.88 11.29
C MET A 164 -7.54 -26.42 9.91
N TRP A 165 -7.23 -25.18 9.53
CA TRP A 165 -7.51 -24.66 8.19
C TRP A 165 -6.74 -25.42 7.11
N PHE A 166 -5.47 -25.76 7.36
CA PHE A 166 -4.66 -26.53 6.42
C PHE A 166 -5.21 -27.95 6.23
N ALA A 167 -5.62 -28.62 7.31
CA ALA A 167 -6.21 -29.94 7.27
C ALA A 167 -7.55 -29.96 6.53
N PHE A 168 -8.45 -29.02 6.85
CA PHE A 168 -9.77 -28.91 6.24
C PHE A 168 -9.69 -28.75 4.71
N VAL A 169 -8.90 -27.76 4.24
CA VAL A 169 -8.76 -27.51 2.80
C VAL A 169 -8.05 -28.68 2.11
N ASN A 170 -7.07 -29.31 2.77
CA ASN A 170 -6.38 -30.47 2.19
C ASN A 170 -7.30 -31.67 2.05
N TYR A 171 -8.08 -32.02 3.07
CA TYR A 171 -9.10 -33.07 2.99
C TYR A 171 -10.09 -32.81 1.85
N THR A 172 -10.54 -31.57 1.71
CA THR A 172 -11.47 -31.17 0.65
C THR A 172 -10.87 -31.38 -0.74
N VAL A 173 -9.61 -31.00 -0.97
CA VAL A 173 -8.97 -31.19 -2.28
C VAL A 173 -8.60 -32.66 -2.52
N HIS A 174 -8.16 -33.36 -1.48
CA HIS A 174 -7.78 -34.78 -1.54
C HIS A 174 -8.97 -35.69 -1.79
N SER A 175 -10.17 -35.37 -1.30
CA SER A 175 -11.38 -36.13 -1.62
C SER A 175 -11.63 -36.15 -3.14
N PHE A 176 -11.53 -35.01 -3.83
CA PHE A 176 -11.65 -34.93 -5.28
C PHE A 176 -10.47 -35.58 -6.01
N MET A 177 -9.23 -35.35 -5.55
CA MET A 177 -8.03 -35.88 -6.20
C MET A 177 -7.97 -37.41 -6.16
N TYR A 178 -8.19 -38.03 -4.99
CA TYR A 178 -8.16 -39.48 -4.85
C TYR A 178 -9.35 -40.15 -5.53
N THR A 179 -10.53 -39.52 -5.53
CA THR A 179 -11.66 -39.99 -6.34
C THR A 179 -11.29 -40.04 -7.83
N TYR A 180 -10.62 -39.01 -8.34
CA TYR A 180 -10.11 -39.00 -9.71
C TYR A 180 -9.08 -40.12 -9.97
N TYR A 181 -8.15 -40.36 -9.05
CA TYR A 181 -7.17 -41.45 -9.19
C TYR A 181 -7.80 -42.85 -9.12
N ALA A 182 -8.81 -43.05 -8.27
CA ALA A 182 -9.60 -44.28 -8.23
C ALA A 182 -10.29 -44.52 -9.58
N LEU A 183 -10.98 -43.53 -10.14
CA LEU A 183 -11.63 -43.65 -11.45
C LEU A 183 -10.63 -43.94 -12.58
N GLN A 184 -9.44 -43.33 -12.54
CA GLN A 184 -8.40 -43.58 -13.53
C GLN A 184 -7.76 -44.97 -13.40
N SER A 185 -7.76 -45.58 -12.22
CA SER A 185 -7.21 -46.93 -12.01
C SER A 185 -8.04 -48.04 -12.67
N VAL A 186 -9.36 -47.82 -12.81
CA VAL A 186 -10.30 -48.70 -13.51
C VAL A 186 -10.53 -48.34 -14.98
N GLY A 187 -9.85 -47.29 -15.48
CA GLY A 187 -9.91 -46.89 -16.89
C GLY A 187 -11.15 -46.10 -17.30
N VAL A 188 -11.88 -45.52 -16.34
CA VAL A 188 -13.06 -44.70 -16.62
C VAL A 188 -12.62 -43.40 -17.30
N ARG A 189 -13.18 -43.11 -18.48
CA ARG A 189 -12.92 -41.87 -19.21
C ARG A 189 -13.63 -40.69 -18.54
N VAL A 190 -12.87 -39.90 -17.79
CA VAL A 190 -13.38 -38.69 -17.14
C VAL A 190 -13.25 -37.45 -18.05
N PRO A 191 -14.16 -36.47 -17.96
CA PRO A 191 -14.10 -35.25 -18.77
C PRO A 191 -12.78 -34.50 -18.60
N SER A 192 -12.23 -33.96 -19.69
CA SER A 192 -10.93 -33.25 -19.68
C SER A 192 -10.91 -31.97 -18.83
N ALA A 193 -12.07 -31.48 -18.41
CA ALA A 193 -12.22 -30.36 -17.47
C ALA A 193 -11.94 -30.75 -16.02
N LEU A 194 -12.27 -31.98 -15.60
CA LEU A 194 -12.15 -32.44 -14.22
C LEU A 194 -10.71 -32.41 -13.67
N PRO A 195 -9.69 -33.01 -14.32
CA PRO A 195 -8.31 -32.92 -13.83
C PRO A 195 -7.76 -31.49 -13.82
N LYS A 196 -8.24 -30.63 -14.74
CA LYS A 196 -7.89 -29.20 -14.74
C LYS A 196 -8.50 -28.49 -13.52
N ALA A 197 -9.75 -28.78 -13.19
CA ALA A 197 -10.43 -28.24 -12.02
C ALA A 197 -9.73 -28.67 -10.72
N ILE A 198 -9.33 -29.93 -10.60
CA ILE A 198 -8.56 -30.44 -9.45
C ILE A 198 -7.23 -29.70 -9.33
N THR A 199 -6.49 -29.53 -10.44
CA THR A 199 -5.22 -28.79 -10.44
C THR A 199 -5.41 -27.32 -10.03
N ILE A 200 -6.51 -26.69 -10.46
CA ILE A 200 -6.86 -25.33 -10.04
C ILE A 200 -7.19 -25.30 -8.54
N GLY A 201 -7.95 -26.28 -8.03
CA GLY A 201 -8.25 -26.43 -6.61
C GLY A 201 -6.98 -26.58 -5.76
N GLN A 202 -6.02 -27.39 -6.20
CA GLN A 202 -4.71 -27.55 -5.56
C GLN A 202 -3.91 -26.24 -5.52
N ILE A 203 -3.94 -25.45 -6.59
CA ILE A 203 -3.28 -24.13 -6.62
C ILE A 203 -3.98 -23.15 -5.67
N LEU A 204 -5.32 -23.11 -5.68
CA LEU A 204 -6.10 -22.26 -4.78
C LEU A 204 -5.88 -22.62 -3.31
N GLN A 205 -5.73 -23.91 -2.98
CA GLN A 205 -5.33 -24.37 -1.65
C GLN A 205 -4.00 -23.74 -1.21
N MET A 206 -3.02 -23.60 -2.11
CA MET A 206 -1.72 -23.00 -1.76
C MET A 206 -1.84 -21.51 -1.44
N PHE A 207 -2.61 -20.77 -2.24
CA PHE A 207 -2.88 -19.35 -2.00
C PHE A 207 -3.66 -19.14 -0.71
N PHE A 208 -4.64 -20.00 -0.44
CA PHE A 208 -5.40 -19.98 0.79
C PHE A 208 -4.51 -20.25 2.02
N GLY A 209 -3.63 -21.26 1.94
CA GLY A 209 -2.65 -21.55 3.00
C GLY A 209 -1.71 -20.38 3.29
N LEU A 210 -1.20 -19.72 2.24
CA LEU A 210 -0.38 -18.51 2.38
C LEU A 210 -1.17 -17.35 3.00
N PHE A 211 -2.42 -17.16 2.59
CA PHE A 211 -3.31 -16.14 3.14
C PHE A 211 -3.53 -16.32 4.65
N ILE A 212 -3.89 -17.53 5.10
CA ILE A 212 -4.07 -17.85 6.53
C ILE A 212 -2.77 -17.60 7.32
N THR A 213 -1.63 -17.99 6.76
CA THR A 213 -0.32 -17.79 7.41
C THR A 213 0.04 -16.31 7.55
N LEU A 214 -0.20 -15.50 6.52
CA LEU A 214 0.05 -14.06 6.56
C LEU A 214 -0.91 -13.33 7.52
N MET A 215 -2.17 -13.75 7.58
CA MET A 215 -3.12 -13.20 8.55
C MET A 215 -2.69 -13.54 9.98
N SER A 216 -2.17 -14.74 10.23
CA SER A 216 -1.61 -15.13 11.53
C SER A 216 -0.43 -14.26 11.93
N PHE A 217 0.47 -13.95 10.98
CA PHE A 217 1.60 -13.05 11.20
C PHE A 217 1.15 -11.64 11.56
N VAL A 218 0.20 -11.09 10.81
CA VAL A 218 -0.39 -9.78 11.06
C VAL A 218 -1.00 -9.73 12.47
N LEU A 219 -1.88 -10.68 12.80
CA LEU A 219 -2.53 -10.74 14.11
C LEU A 219 -1.55 -10.87 15.27
N LYS A 220 -0.46 -11.63 15.08
CA LYS A 220 0.61 -11.77 16.08
C LYS A 220 1.41 -10.48 16.26
N PHE A 221 1.71 -9.76 15.18
CA PHE A 221 2.51 -8.53 15.21
C PHE A 221 1.78 -7.36 15.89
N TYR A 222 0.45 -7.29 15.77
CA TYR A 222 -0.37 -6.23 16.37
C TYR A 222 -0.76 -6.46 17.85
N GLY A 223 -0.22 -7.49 18.51
CA GLY A 223 -0.35 -7.67 19.97
C GLY A 223 -1.62 -8.38 20.46
N ASN A 224 -2.44 -8.96 19.57
CA ASN A 224 -3.68 -9.65 19.95
C ASN A 224 -3.49 -11.07 20.54
N GLY A 225 -2.30 -11.43 21.01
CA GLY A 225 -2.05 -12.74 21.65
C GLY A 225 -2.32 -13.94 20.73
N CYS A 226 -1.61 -14.02 19.59
CA CYS A 226 -1.72 -15.18 18.69
C CYS A 226 -0.84 -16.34 19.17
N GLY A 227 -1.45 -17.51 19.37
CA GLY A 227 -0.77 -18.71 19.90
C GLY A 227 0.20 -19.41 18.94
N VAL A 228 0.26 -18.98 17.68
CA VAL A 228 1.15 -19.57 16.67
C VAL A 228 2.56 -19.00 16.80
N SER A 229 3.61 -19.84 16.86
CA SER A 229 5.00 -19.39 16.99
C SER A 229 5.52 -18.67 15.73
N PHE A 230 6.51 -17.77 15.86
CA PHE A 230 7.04 -17.06 14.69
C PHE A 230 7.81 -18.00 13.76
N GLU A 231 8.43 -19.02 14.32
CA GLU A 231 9.13 -20.10 13.63
C GLU A 231 8.15 -20.90 12.77
N HIS A 232 6.98 -21.25 13.31
CA HIS A 232 5.94 -21.97 12.58
C HIS A 232 5.44 -21.16 11.38
N ILE A 233 5.21 -19.86 11.55
CA ILE A 233 4.81 -18.93 10.48
C ILE A 233 5.90 -18.88 9.41
N GLY A 234 7.16 -18.71 9.78
CA GLY A 234 8.29 -18.62 8.85
C GLY A 234 8.44 -19.89 8.00
N VAL A 235 8.40 -21.06 8.63
CA VAL A 235 8.47 -22.36 7.94
C VAL A 235 7.26 -22.58 7.04
N SER A 236 6.05 -22.20 7.48
CA SER A 236 4.83 -22.30 6.69
C SER A 236 4.93 -21.47 5.40
N ILE A 237 5.39 -20.22 5.49
CA ILE A 237 5.59 -19.35 4.31
C ILE A 237 6.62 -19.97 3.35
N ALA A 238 7.73 -20.47 3.87
CA ALA A 238 8.77 -21.10 3.05
C ALA A 238 8.25 -22.34 2.30
N LEU A 239 7.50 -23.21 2.98
CA LEU A 239 6.93 -24.41 2.37
C LEU A 239 5.89 -24.08 1.32
N TYR A 240 4.88 -23.26 1.64
CA TYR A 240 3.85 -22.87 0.65
C TYR A 240 4.46 -22.14 -0.56
N GLY A 241 5.45 -21.27 -0.33
CA GLY A 241 6.19 -20.60 -1.42
C GLY A 241 6.95 -21.60 -2.31
N SER A 242 7.64 -22.57 -1.71
CA SER A 242 8.38 -23.60 -2.44
C SER A 242 7.47 -24.49 -3.29
N TYR A 243 6.32 -24.90 -2.75
CA TYR A 243 5.35 -25.73 -3.45
C TYR A 243 4.71 -24.98 -4.62
N PHE A 244 4.32 -23.70 -4.43
CA PHE A 244 3.79 -22.87 -5.50
C PHE A 244 4.76 -22.74 -6.67
N TYR A 245 6.04 -22.46 -6.37
CA TYR A 245 7.09 -22.39 -7.37
C TYR A 245 7.24 -23.70 -8.16
N LEU A 246 7.27 -24.84 -7.46
CA LEU A 246 7.39 -26.14 -8.10
C LEU A 246 6.14 -26.48 -8.93
N PHE A 247 4.93 -26.21 -8.43
CA PHE A 247 3.68 -26.39 -9.18
C PHE A 247 3.68 -25.56 -10.47
N TYR A 248 4.08 -24.30 -10.39
CA TYR A 248 4.24 -23.41 -11.54
C TYR A 248 5.25 -23.96 -12.55
N LYS A 249 6.42 -24.40 -12.08
CA LYS A 249 7.49 -24.94 -12.94
C LYS A 249 7.04 -26.19 -13.70
N TYR A 250 6.41 -27.15 -13.02
CA TYR A 250 6.02 -28.43 -13.62
C TYR A 250 4.75 -28.32 -14.49
N ASN A 251 3.80 -27.46 -14.11
CA ASN A 251 2.58 -27.24 -14.87
C ASN A 251 2.70 -26.06 -15.85
N LYS A 252 3.92 -25.61 -16.20
CA LYS A 252 4.13 -24.44 -17.07
C LYS A 252 3.34 -24.54 -18.38
N LYS A 253 3.24 -25.71 -19.03
CA LYS A 253 2.43 -25.90 -20.25
C LYS A 253 0.93 -25.82 -19.98
N CYS A 254 0.42 -26.38 -18.89
CA CYS A 254 -1.00 -26.32 -18.51
C CYS A 254 -1.38 -24.89 -18.08
N PHE A 255 -0.54 -24.26 -17.26
CA PHE A 255 -0.66 -22.87 -16.87
C PHE A 255 -0.61 -21.96 -18.10
N ARG A 256 0.36 -22.17 -19.00
CA ARG A 256 0.47 -21.46 -20.27
C ARG A 256 -0.71 -21.76 -21.21
N HIS A 257 -1.28 -22.97 -21.24
CA HIS A 257 -2.45 -23.26 -22.07
C HIS A 257 -3.75 -22.71 -21.47
N ILE A 258 -3.92 -22.71 -20.14
CA ILE A 258 -5.11 -22.15 -19.47
C ILE A 258 -5.07 -20.62 -19.51
N LEU A 259 -3.93 -20.02 -19.12
CA LEU A 259 -3.71 -18.58 -19.20
C LEU A 259 -3.65 -18.16 -20.66
N LEU A 260 -2.75 -18.69 -21.50
CA LEU A 260 -2.64 -18.24 -22.90
C LEU A 260 -3.80 -18.65 -23.78
N ASN A 261 -4.52 -19.79 -23.65
CA ASN A 261 -5.67 -19.99 -24.55
C ASN A 261 -6.88 -19.16 -24.18
N LYS A 262 -7.10 -18.89 -22.88
CA LYS A 262 -8.15 -17.94 -22.47
C LYS A 262 -7.72 -16.52 -22.77
N MET A 263 -6.47 -16.15 -22.49
CA MET A 263 -5.89 -14.87 -22.86
C MET A 263 -5.79 -14.70 -24.37
N ASP A 264 -5.54 -15.73 -25.18
CA ASP A 264 -5.54 -15.68 -26.65
C ASP A 264 -6.96 -15.58 -27.19
N ARG A 265 -7.94 -16.22 -26.53
CA ARG A 265 -9.35 -16.02 -26.87
C ARG A 265 -9.77 -14.58 -26.55
N LEU A 266 -9.44 -14.09 -25.35
CA LEU A 266 -9.70 -12.71 -24.94
C LEU A 266 -8.95 -11.73 -25.83
N TYR A 267 -7.67 -11.96 -26.12
CA TYR A 267 -6.84 -11.18 -27.03
C TYR A 267 -7.40 -11.19 -28.45
N ARG A 268 -7.92 -12.33 -28.94
CA ARG A 268 -8.65 -12.38 -30.22
C ARG A 268 -9.94 -11.53 -30.19
N TYR A 269 -10.68 -11.51 -29.09
CA TYR A 269 -11.82 -10.60 -28.94
C TYR A 269 -11.37 -9.13 -28.85
N GLU A 270 -10.27 -8.84 -28.16
CA GLU A 270 -9.66 -7.51 -28.07
C GLU A 270 -9.19 -7.01 -29.44
N THR A 271 -8.54 -7.86 -30.23
CA THR A 271 -8.03 -7.50 -31.56
C THR A 271 -9.12 -7.43 -32.63
N ASN A 272 -10.20 -8.21 -32.48
CA ASN A 272 -11.33 -8.22 -33.42
C ASN A 272 -12.43 -7.21 -33.05
N PHE A 273 -12.30 -6.51 -31.92
CA PHE A 273 -13.24 -5.46 -31.55
C PHE A 273 -13.16 -4.32 -32.56
N ASN A 274 -14.29 -3.92 -33.14
CA ASN A 274 -14.33 -2.78 -34.05
C ASN A 274 -14.70 -1.50 -33.28
N PRO A 275 -13.73 -0.61 -32.97
CA PRO A 275 -14.00 0.56 -32.14
C PRO A 275 -14.92 1.57 -32.85
N TYR A 276 -14.92 1.57 -34.19
CA TYR A 276 -15.68 2.52 -34.99
C TYR A 276 -17.20 2.34 -34.83
N VAL A 277 -17.67 1.08 -34.83
CA VAL A 277 -19.11 0.77 -34.67
C VAL A 277 -19.62 1.27 -33.33
N TRP A 278 -18.88 1.00 -32.25
CA TRP A 278 -19.26 1.40 -30.90
C TRP A 278 -19.10 2.89 -30.66
N HIS A 279 -18.11 3.52 -31.29
CA HIS A 279 -17.98 4.97 -31.31
C HIS A 279 -19.22 5.63 -31.96
N GLN A 280 -19.60 5.19 -33.17
CA GLN A 280 -20.80 5.68 -33.85
C GLN A 280 -22.08 5.45 -33.04
N TRP A 281 -22.21 4.28 -32.42
CA TRP A 281 -23.33 3.98 -31.52
C TRP A 281 -23.40 4.97 -30.35
N MET A 282 -22.28 5.26 -29.68
CA MET A 282 -22.26 6.21 -28.56
C MET A 282 -22.51 7.66 -28.98
N VAL A 283 -22.09 8.06 -30.19
CA VAL A 283 -22.42 9.36 -30.79
C VAL A 283 -23.93 9.49 -30.96
N ASN A 284 -24.58 8.49 -31.54
CA ASN A 284 -26.03 8.50 -31.78
C ASN A 284 -26.86 8.42 -30.49
N HIS A 285 -26.30 7.82 -29.43
CA HIS A 285 -27.01 7.54 -28.18
C HIS A 285 -26.49 8.34 -26.98
N TRP A 286 -26.09 9.60 -27.19
CA TRP A 286 -25.62 10.48 -26.11
C TRP A 286 -26.64 10.66 -24.96
N HIS A 287 -27.94 10.64 -25.30
CA HIS A 287 -29.06 10.82 -24.38
C HIS A 287 -29.14 9.72 -23.31
N ILE A 288 -28.63 8.52 -23.58
CA ILE A 288 -28.62 7.40 -22.61
C ILE A 288 -27.89 7.80 -21.33
N SER A 289 -26.73 8.45 -21.45
CA SER A 289 -25.93 8.88 -20.29
C SER A 289 -26.68 9.88 -19.39
N VAL A 290 -27.47 10.76 -19.99
CA VAL A 290 -28.28 11.77 -19.30
C VAL A 290 -29.50 11.11 -18.65
N TYR A 291 -30.23 10.27 -19.38
CA TYR A 291 -31.39 9.55 -18.83
C TYR A 291 -30.98 8.63 -17.68
N LEU A 292 -29.85 7.93 -17.79
CA LEU A 292 -29.32 7.09 -16.72
C LEU A 292 -28.98 7.93 -15.48
N SER A 293 -28.37 9.11 -15.67
CA SER A 293 -28.04 10.03 -14.59
C SER A 293 -29.28 10.59 -13.87
N ILE A 294 -30.33 10.95 -14.62
CA ILE A 294 -31.61 11.41 -14.06
C ILE A 294 -32.29 10.27 -13.29
N ALA A 295 -32.40 9.08 -13.90
CA ALA A 295 -32.99 7.90 -13.28
C ALA A 295 -32.27 7.52 -11.99
N TYR A 296 -30.93 7.60 -12.00
CA TYR A 296 -30.08 7.39 -10.83
C TYR A 296 -30.37 8.38 -9.69
N LEU A 297 -30.49 9.67 -9.97
CA LEU A 297 -30.81 10.68 -8.95
C LEU A 297 -32.21 10.45 -8.35
N CYS A 298 -33.20 10.16 -9.20
CA CYS A 298 -34.54 9.79 -8.76
C CYS A 298 -34.53 8.51 -7.90
N LEU A 299 -33.76 7.51 -8.29
CA LEU A 299 -33.61 6.25 -7.56
C LEU A 299 -32.97 6.47 -6.19
N ILE A 300 -31.90 7.25 -6.10
CA ILE A 300 -31.26 7.57 -4.80
C ILE A 300 -32.22 8.34 -3.90
N TYR A 301 -32.96 9.31 -4.44
CA TYR A 301 -33.91 10.10 -3.67
C TYR A 301 -35.05 9.22 -3.12
N THR A 302 -35.66 8.40 -3.98
CA THR A 302 -36.71 7.46 -3.58
C THR A 302 -36.22 6.39 -2.60
N LEU A 303 -35.04 5.79 -2.82
CA LEU A 303 -34.44 4.84 -1.89
C LEU A 303 -34.11 5.47 -0.53
N LYS A 304 -33.65 6.73 -0.51
CA LYS A 304 -33.44 7.45 0.75
C LYS A 304 -34.74 7.58 1.54
N LEU A 305 -35.86 7.95 0.89
CA LEU A 305 -37.18 8.02 1.53
C LEU A 305 -37.63 6.64 2.05
N LEU A 306 -37.51 5.60 1.23
CA LEU A 306 -37.89 4.23 1.61
C LEU A 306 -37.06 3.67 2.78
N MET A 307 -35.79 4.05 2.87
CA MET A 307 -34.88 3.58 3.91
C MET A 307 -34.97 4.39 5.21
N GLN A 308 -35.65 5.54 5.25
CA GLN A 308 -35.80 6.32 6.50
C GLN A 308 -36.34 5.45 7.65
N ASN A 309 -37.42 4.70 7.38
CA ASN A 309 -38.13 3.89 8.37
C ASN A 309 -37.67 2.42 8.44
N LYS A 310 -36.61 2.02 7.72
CA LYS A 310 -36.12 0.62 7.68
C LYS A 310 -34.75 0.45 8.33
N ASN A 311 -34.41 -0.76 8.78
CA ASN A 311 -33.06 -1.05 9.29
C ASN A 311 -32.02 -1.18 8.17
N ALA A 312 -30.74 -0.92 8.47
CA ALA A 312 -29.66 -1.06 7.51
C ALA A 312 -29.47 -2.53 7.09
N LEU A 313 -29.31 -2.77 5.78
CA LEU A 313 -29.14 -4.11 5.24
C LEU A 313 -27.71 -4.64 5.43
N LYS A 314 -27.58 -5.91 5.83
CA LYS A 314 -26.28 -6.60 5.97
C LYS A 314 -25.79 -7.12 4.61
N LEU A 315 -25.16 -6.26 3.81
CA LEU A 315 -24.70 -6.58 2.45
C LEU A 315 -23.18 -6.84 2.34
N ASN A 316 -22.51 -7.17 3.44
CA ASN A 316 -21.03 -7.20 3.50
C ASN A 316 -20.40 -8.21 2.51
N GLY A 317 -20.97 -9.41 2.37
CA GLY A 317 -20.48 -10.42 1.42
C GLY A 317 -20.64 -9.99 -0.04
N TYR A 318 -21.79 -9.39 -0.39
CA TYR A 318 -22.03 -8.85 -1.74
C TYR A 318 -21.10 -7.69 -2.06
N LEU A 319 -20.90 -6.78 -1.11
CA LEU A 319 -19.95 -5.67 -1.22
C LEU A 319 -18.51 -6.16 -1.37
N PHE A 320 -18.12 -7.23 -0.67
CA PHE A 320 -16.80 -7.82 -0.82
C PHE A 320 -16.58 -8.34 -2.26
N ALA A 321 -17.52 -9.17 -2.75
CA ALA A 321 -17.46 -9.70 -4.11
C ALA A 321 -17.47 -8.59 -5.17
N TRP A 322 -18.32 -7.58 -4.98
CA TRP A 322 -18.43 -6.41 -5.85
C TRP A 322 -17.12 -5.62 -5.94
N ASN A 323 -16.53 -5.28 -4.80
CA ASN A 323 -15.30 -4.50 -4.76
C ASN A 323 -14.09 -5.29 -5.30
N ILE A 324 -14.01 -6.61 -5.07
CA ILE A 324 -12.97 -7.46 -5.67
C ILE A 324 -13.13 -7.52 -7.19
N LEU A 325 -14.36 -7.65 -7.70
CA LEU A 325 -14.63 -7.65 -9.13
C LEU A 325 -14.15 -6.34 -9.77
N LEU A 326 -14.50 -5.19 -9.20
CA LEU A 326 -14.06 -3.87 -9.69
C LEU A 326 -12.55 -3.67 -9.57
N THR A 327 -11.93 -4.23 -8.54
CA THR A 327 -10.46 -4.21 -8.36
C THR A 327 -9.77 -4.97 -9.49
N ILE A 328 -10.17 -6.21 -9.75
CA ILE A 328 -9.60 -7.05 -10.82
C ILE A 328 -9.83 -6.41 -12.19
N PHE A 329 -11.04 -5.93 -12.46
CA PHE A 329 -11.38 -5.21 -13.69
C PHE A 329 -10.45 -4.00 -13.91
N SER A 330 -10.22 -3.20 -12.86
CA SER A 330 -9.37 -2.01 -12.93
C SER A 330 -7.88 -2.34 -13.12
N ILE A 331 -7.37 -3.42 -12.53
CA ILE A 331 -5.98 -3.89 -12.73
C ILE A 331 -5.76 -4.29 -14.19
N ILE A 332 -6.68 -5.09 -14.75
CA ILE A 332 -6.58 -5.55 -16.13
C ILE A 332 -6.68 -4.34 -17.08
N GLY A 333 -7.63 -3.44 -16.85
CA GLY A 333 -7.80 -2.23 -17.67
C GLY A 333 -6.58 -1.31 -17.67
N SER A 334 -5.94 -1.11 -16.51
CA SER A 334 -4.70 -0.32 -16.41
C SER A 334 -3.56 -0.96 -17.23
N PHE A 335 -3.35 -2.27 -17.10
CA PHE A 335 -2.31 -2.98 -17.84
C PHE A 335 -2.55 -2.96 -19.35
N SER A 336 -3.80 -3.16 -19.79
CA SER A 336 -4.16 -3.20 -21.21
C SER A 336 -4.02 -1.84 -21.89
N ILE A 337 -4.33 -0.73 -21.22
CA ILE A 337 -4.19 0.62 -21.79
C ILE A 337 -2.73 1.11 -21.78
N CYS A 338 -1.91 0.66 -20.81
CA CYS A 338 -0.51 1.08 -20.71
C CYS A 338 0.35 0.56 -21.87
N ASN A 339 0.17 -0.70 -22.27
CA ASN A 339 1.10 -1.41 -23.15
C ASN A 339 0.84 -1.29 -24.67
N GLN A 340 -0.13 -0.49 -25.12
CA GLN A 340 -0.56 -0.50 -26.54
C GLN A 340 -0.51 0.87 -27.23
N ASP A 341 -0.49 0.89 -28.57
CA ASP A 341 -0.49 2.11 -29.39
C ASP A 341 -1.89 2.70 -29.60
N TYR A 342 -1.95 4.01 -29.83
CA TYR A 342 -3.19 4.83 -29.80
C TYR A 342 -4.31 4.38 -30.78
N HIS A 343 -3.99 3.57 -31.79
CA HIS A 343 -4.92 3.11 -32.82
C HIS A 343 -5.22 1.61 -32.79
N THR A 344 -4.91 0.95 -31.67
CA THR A 344 -5.18 -0.49 -31.53
C THR A 344 -6.65 -0.76 -31.15
N PRO A 345 -7.28 -1.80 -31.73
CA PRO A 345 -8.61 -2.29 -31.34
C PRO A 345 -8.80 -2.46 -29.83
N THR A 346 -7.74 -2.90 -29.14
CA THR A 346 -7.73 -3.13 -27.70
C THR A 346 -7.94 -1.85 -26.89
N ILE A 347 -7.31 -0.72 -27.26
CA ILE A 347 -7.53 0.57 -26.57
C ILE A 347 -8.98 1.02 -26.78
N GLY A 348 -9.53 0.81 -27.97
CA GLY A 348 -10.94 1.08 -28.25
C GLY A 348 -11.88 0.28 -27.33
N LEU A 349 -11.65 -1.03 -27.19
CA LEU A 349 -12.44 -1.88 -26.30
C LEU A 349 -12.31 -1.44 -24.83
N TRP A 350 -11.09 -1.27 -24.33
CA TRP A 350 -10.86 -0.92 -22.92
C TRP A 350 -11.30 0.51 -22.60
N GLY A 351 -11.29 1.42 -23.58
CA GLY A 351 -11.91 2.74 -23.49
C GLY A 351 -13.43 2.69 -23.45
N PHE A 352 -14.06 1.83 -24.26
CA PHE A 352 -15.50 1.59 -24.21
C PHE A 352 -15.92 0.97 -22.86
N LEU A 353 -15.22 -0.09 -22.41
CA LEU A 353 -15.45 -0.73 -21.12
C LEU A 353 -15.24 0.23 -19.94
N PHE A 354 -14.29 1.15 -20.05
CA PHE A 354 -14.08 2.21 -19.06
C PHE A 354 -15.33 3.08 -18.89
N ILE A 355 -15.97 3.47 -19.98
CA ILE A 355 -17.17 4.32 -19.94
C ILE A 355 -18.36 3.53 -19.40
N MET A 356 -18.53 2.29 -19.86
CA MET A 356 -19.57 1.40 -19.34
C MET A 356 -19.39 1.14 -17.84
N SER A 357 -18.14 1.07 -17.36
CA SER A 357 -17.87 0.92 -15.93
C SER A 357 -18.42 2.10 -15.11
N LYS A 358 -18.47 3.32 -15.64
CA LYS A 358 -19.04 4.48 -14.92
C LYS A 358 -20.54 4.34 -14.67
N SER A 359 -21.26 3.67 -15.56
CA SER A 359 -22.66 3.29 -15.35
C SER A 359 -22.79 2.23 -14.26
N VAL A 360 -21.87 1.27 -14.22
CA VAL A 360 -21.84 0.17 -13.25
C VAL A 360 -21.46 0.68 -11.84
N GLU A 361 -20.52 1.62 -11.75
CA GLU A 361 -20.07 2.28 -10.52
C GLU A 361 -21.20 3.07 -9.82
N LEU A 362 -22.29 3.41 -10.51
CA LEU A 362 -23.47 4.01 -9.88
C LEU A 362 -24.07 3.12 -8.78
N LEU A 363 -23.89 1.80 -8.86
CA LEU A 363 -24.34 0.87 -7.83
C LEU A 363 -23.64 1.08 -6.48
N ASP A 364 -22.47 1.74 -6.44
CA ASP A 364 -21.75 2.05 -5.19
C ASP A 364 -22.60 2.93 -4.26
N THR A 365 -23.24 3.98 -4.79
CA THR A 365 -24.18 4.78 -4.00
C THR A 365 -25.40 4.01 -3.52
N LEU A 366 -25.91 3.10 -4.34
CA LEU A 366 -27.06 2.29 -3.98
C LEU A 366 -26.71 1.44 -2.76
N PHE A 367 -25.54 0.81 -2.74
CA PHE A 367 -25.05 0.10 -1.54
C PHE A 367 -24.86 1.01 -0.33
N LEU A 368 -24.39 2.25 -0.51
CA LEU A 368 -24.26 3.23 0.58
C LEU A 368 -25.62 3.59 1.20
N VAL A 369 -26.63 3.86 0.36
CA VAL A 369 -28.00 4.20 0.80
C VAL A 369 -28.64 3.01 1.53
N LEU A 370 -28.52 1.80 0.97
CA LEU A 370 -29.04 0.56 1.60
C LEU A 370 -28.38 0.24 2.94
N LYS A 371 -27.14 0.71 3.15
CA LYS A 371 -26.42 0.61 4.43
C LYS A 371 -26.61 1.83 5.35
N LYS A 372 -27.50 2.77 5.02
CA LYS A 372 -27.72 4.03 5.75
C LYS A 372 -26.44 4.86 5.97
N ARG A 373 -25.50 4.81 5.02
CA ARG A 373 -24.31 5.68 5.05
C ARG A 373 -24.61 7.02 4.37
N PRO A 374 -24.05 8.13 4.87
CA PRO A 374 -24.29 9.44 4.27
C PRO A 374 -23.68 9.51 2.87
N VAL A 375 -24.50 9.90 1.90
CA VAL A 375 -24.05 10.17 0.52
C VAL A 375 -23.57 11.61 0.45
N ILE A 376 -22.26 11.83 0.51
CA ILE A 376 -21.62 13.15 0.46
C ILE A 376 -21.75 13.80 -0.92
N LEU A 377 -21.74 15.15 -0.97
CA LEU A 377 -21.82 15.94 -2.21
C LEU A 377 -20.79 15.48 -3.25
N LEU A 378 -19.53 15.32 -2.82
CA LEU A 378 -18.42 14.88 -3.67
C LEU A 378 -18.77 13.60 -4.45
N HIS A 379 -19.45 12.65 -3.81
CA HIS A 379 -19.64 11.32 -4.36
C HIS A 379 -20.70 11.29 -5.46
N TRP A 380 -21.92 11.78 -5.19
CA TRP A 380 -22.97 11.76 -6.23
C TRP A 380 -22.69 12.77 -7.36
N TYR A 381 -22.10 13.93 -7.04
CA TYR A 381 -21.71 14.93 -8.05
C TYR A 381 -20.71 14.31 -9.04
N HIS A 382 -19.64 13.67 -8.53
CA HIS A 382 -18.65 12.98 -9.34
C HIS A 382 -19.26 11.87 -10.20
N HIS A 383 -20.06 10.96 -9.63
CA HIS A 383 -20.62 9.83 -10.38
C HIS A 383 -21.52 10.25 -11.55
N VAL A 384 -22.32 11.32 -11.38
CA VAL A 384 -23.17 11.85 -12.46
C VAL A 384 -22.34 12.57 -13.52
N THR A 385 -21.48 13.50 -13.10
CA THR A 385 -20.72 14.36 -14.02
C THR A 385 -19.68 13.59 -14.82
N VAL A 386 -18.98 12.62 -14.20
CA VAL A 386 -18.02 11.76 -14.89
C VAL A 386 -18.69 10.83 -15.90
N LEU A 387 -19.86 10.27 -15.61
CA LEU A 387 -20.59 9.43 -16.58
C LEU A 387 -20.91 10.20 -17.87
N ILE A 388 -21.53 11.39 -17.73
CA ILE A 388 -21.90 12.23 -18.86
C ILE A 388 -20.65 12.70 -19.62
N PHE A 389 -19.64 13.16 -18.88
CA PHE A 389 -18.42 13.69 -19.48
C PHE A 389 -17.61 12.60 -20.20
N CYS A 390 -17.45 11.41 -19.63
CA CYS A 390 -16.72 10.31 -20.27
C CYS A 390 -17.42 9.82 -21.53
N TRP A 391 -18.76 9.73 -21.52
CA TRP A 391 -19.54 9.38 -22.71
C TRP A 391 -19.33 10.39 -23.84
N TRP A 392 -19.46 11.69 -23.52
CA TRP A 392 -19.25 12.77 -24.48
C TRP A 392 -17.80 12.88 -24.96
N SER A 393 -16.83 12.67 -24.08
CA SER A 393 -15.41 12.71 -24.42
C SER A 393 -15.03 11.61 -25.41
N TYR A 394 -15.65 10.43 -25.32
CA TYR A 394 -15.39 9.33 -26.24
C TYR A 394 -16.09 9.51 -27.57
N SER A 395 -17.31 10.10 -27.59
CA SER A 395 -17.98 10.47 -28.85
C SER A 395 -17.18 11.50 -29.66
N LEU A 396 -16.24 12.22 -29.03
CA LEU A 396 -15.35 13.16 -29.68
C LEU A 396 -13.96 12.59 -30.03
N ASN A 397 -13.69 11.31 -29.74
CA ASN A 397 -12.36 10.69 -29.90
C ASN A 397 -11.21 11.54 -29.32
N ALA A 398 -11.44 12.15 -28.14
CA ALA A 398 -10.44 13.01 -27.53
C ALA A 398 -9.16 12.24 -27.19
N SER A 399 -8.00 12.75 -27.65
CA SER A 399 -6.70 12.10 -27.43
C SER A 399 -6.26 12.05 -25.95
N THR A 400 -6.87 12.90 -25.11
CA THR A 400 -6.62 12.97 -23.67
C THR A 400 -7.32 11.87 -22.88
N ALA A 401 -8.37 11.25 -23.45
CA ALA A 401 -9.20 10.26 -22.75
C ALA A 401 -8.40 9.02 -22.32
N ARG A 402 -7.39 8.61 -23.10
CA ARG A 402 -6.51 7.49 -22.76
C ARG A 402 -5.78 7.70 -21.43
N TRP A 403 -5.18 8.87 -21.25
CA TRP A 403 -4.44 9.21 -20.04
C TRP A 403 -5.35 9.26 -18.82
N PHE A 404 -6.56 9.81 -18.99
CA PHE A 404 -7.56 9.84 -17.93
C PHE A 404 -8.03 8.44 -17.53
N ALA A 405 -8.33 7.57 -18.50
CA ALA A 405 -8.74 6.19 -18.23
C ALA A 405 -7.62 5.39 -17.54
N PHE A 406 -6.38 5.51 -17.99
CA PHE A 406 -5.24 4.80 -17.38
C PHE A 406 -5.02 5.16 -15.91
N VAL A 407 -4.94 6.46 -15.60
CA VAL A 407 -4.72 6.91 -14.21
C VAL A 407 -5.93 6.56 -13.34
N ASN A 408 -7.15 6.71 -13.86
CA ASN A 408 -8.36 6.34 -13.14
C ASN A 408 -8.40 4.85 -12.81
N TYR A 409 -8.15 3.95 -13.78
CA TYR A 409 -8.07 2.50 -13.54
C TYR A 409 -7.02 2.16 -12.49
N THR A 410 -5.87 2.81 -12.54
CA THR A 410 -4.79 2.59 -11.58
C THR A 410 -5.24 2.98 -10.18
N VAL A 411 -5.80 4.18 -9.98
CA VAL A 411 -6.27 4.63 -8.67
C VAL A 411 -7.49 3.84 -8.18
N HIS A 412 -8.43 3.51 -9.07
CA HIS A 412 -9.61 2.69 -8.75
C HIS A 412 -9.23 1.27 -8.33
N SER A 413 -8.16 0.68 -8.87
CA SER A 413 -7.67 -0.62 -8.40
C SER A 413 -7.30 -0.60 -6.91
N PHE A 414 -6.63 0.47 -6.45
CA PHE A 414 -6.27 0.62 -5.03
C PHE A 414 -7.49 1.00 -4.17
N MET A 415 -8.36 1.88 -4.66
CA MET A 415 -9.55 2.34 -3.95
C MET A 415 -10.55 1.20 -3.70
N TYR A 416 -10.90 0.43 -4.74
CA TYR A 416 -11.81 -0.70 -4.59
C TYR A 416 -11.18 -1.85 -3.81
N GLY A 417 -9.87 -2.07 -3.92
CA GLY A 417 -9.16 -3.03 -3.08
C GLY A 417 -9.29 -2.67 -1.59
N TYR A 418 -9.19 -1.39 -1.26
CA TYR A 418 -9.44 -0.88 0.08
C TYR A 418 -10.90 -1.08 0.54
N TYR A 419 -11.89 -0.76 -0.31
CA TYR A 419 -13.30 -0.98 0.03
C TYR A 419 -13.64 -2.47 0.20
N ALA A 420 -12.99 -3.37 -0.53
CA ALA A 420 -13.10 -4.81 -0.32
C ALA A 420 -12.62 -5.19 1.09
N LEU A 421 -11.42 -4.75 1.50
CA LEU A 421 -10.91 -5.00 2.85
C LEU A 421 -11.82 -4.43 3.94
N GLN A 422 -12.35 -3.23 3.73
CA GLN A 422 -13.27 -2.60 4.69
C GLN A 422 -14.61 -3.35 4.81
N SER A 423 -15.06 -4.01 3.75
CA SER A 423 -16.32 -4.78 3.76
C SER A 423 -16.25 -6.02 4.65
N VAL A 424 -15.05 -6.57 4.86
CA VAL A 424 -14.75 -7.69 5.78
C VAL A 424 -14.36 -7.18 7.19
N GLN A 425 -14.51 -5.87 7.46
CA GLN A 425 -14.18 -5.22 8.73
C GLN A 425 -12.71 -5.35 9.17
N VAL A 426 -11.80 -5.55 8.21
CA VAL A 426 -10.37 -5.52 8.48
C VAL A 426 -9.95 -4.09 8.84
N LYS A 427 -9.27 -3.92 9.97
CA LYS A 427 -8.70 -2.63 10.39
C LYS A 427 -7.51 -2.29 9.48
N VAL A 428 -7.72 -1.38 8.54
CA VAL A 428 -6.68 -0.93 7.62
C VAL A 428 -5.86 0.22 8.26
N PRO A 429 -4.51 0.22 8.15
CA PRO A 429 -3.69 1.33 8.63
C PRO A 429 -4.10 2.67 8.02
N SER A 430 -4.13 3.73 8.83
CA SER A 430 -4.47 5.09 8.39
C SER A 430 -3.50 5.65 7.34
N ALA A 431 -2.27 5.12 7.28
CA ALA A 431 -1.32 5.44 6.22
C ALA A 431 -1.85 5.03 4.83
N LEU A 432 -2.46 3.85 4.71
CA LEU A 432 -2.98 3.37 3.42
C LEU A 432 -4.16 4.24 2.94
N THR A 433 -5.04 4.64 3.86
CA THR A 433 -6.18 5.52 3.52
C THR A 433 -5.69 6.90 3.05
N LYS A 434 -4.64 7.45 3.70
CA LYS A 434 -4.00 8.70 3.27
C LYS A 434 -3.37 8.56 1.89
N ILE A 435 -2.62 7.48 1.63
CA ILE A 435 -1.98 7.21 0.33
C ILE A 435 -3.02 7.13 -0.78
N ILE A 436 -4.15 6.45 -0.57
CA ILE A 436 -5.22 6.35 -1.57
C ILE A 436 -5.80 7.73 -1.87
N THR A 437 -6.13 8.54 -0.83
CA THR A 437 -6.67 9.89 -1.04
C THR A 437 -5.65 10.82 -1.70
N ILE A 438 -4.35 10.71 -1.37
CA ILE A 438 -3.27 11.43 -2.06
C ILE A 438 -3.19 10.99 -3.52
N GLY A 439 -3.32 9.70 -3.81
CA GLY A 439 -3.39 9.17 -5.18
C GLY A 439 -4.58 9.73 -5.98
N GLN A 440 -5.75 9.88 -5.35
CA GLN A 440 -6.93 10.49 -5.95
C GLN A 440 -6.73 11.99 -6.24
N ILE A 441 -6.10 12.74 -5.33
CA ILE A 441 -5.75 14.15 -5.55
C ILE A 441 -4.73 14.28 -6.68
N PHE A 442 -3.71 13.42 -6.68
CA PHE A 442 -2.71 13.37 -7.75
C PHE A 442 -3.34 13.09 -9.11
N GLN A 443 -4.33 12.19 -9.19
CA GLN A 443 -5.10 11.95 -10.42
C GLN A 443 -5.76 13.23 -10.94
N MET A 444 -6.34 14.06 -10.06
CA MET A 444 -6.95 15.33 -10.48
C MET A 444 -5.92 16.34 -10.98
N PHE A 445 -4.78 16.45 -10.28
CA PHE A 445 -3.67 17.31 -10.71
C PHE A 445 -3.10 16.88 -12.07
N PHE A 446 -2.87 15.57 -12.25
CA PHE A 446 -2.41 15.00 -13.51
C PHE A 446 -3.44 15.24 -14.63
N GLY A 447 -4.75 15.11 -14.32
CA GLY A 447 -5.84 15.42 -15.24
C GLY A 447 -5.82 16.87 -15.73
N LEU A 448 -5.63 17.81 -14.81
CA LEU A 448 -5.51 19.24 -15.11
C LEU A 448 -4.25 19.54 -15.94
N PHE A 449 -3.11 18.94 -15.57
CA PHE A 449 -1.84 19.10 -16.28
C PHE A 449 -1.94 18.67 -17.75
N ILE A 450 -2.48 17.47 -18.03
CA ILE A 450 -2.67 16.97 -19.40
C ILE A 450 -3.60 17.89 -20.21
N THR A 451 -4.63 18.43 -19.56
CA THR A 451 -5.58 19.35 -20.21
C THR A 451 -4.93 20.69 -20.56
N LEU A 452 -4.12 21.25 -19.65
CA LEU A 452 -3.37 22.49 -19.89
C LEU A 452 -2.28 22.31 -20.95
N MET A 453 -1.60 21.16 -20.98
CA MET A 453 -0.66 20.83 -22.05
C MET A 453 -1.37 20.73 -23.41
N SER A 454 -2.58 20.15 -23.44
CA SER A 454 -3.38 20.07 -24.67
C SER A 454 -3.82 21.46 -25.15
N PHE A 455 -4.18 22.36 -24.23
CA PHE A 455 -4.45 23.77 -24.54
C PHE A 455 -3.21 24.45 -25.12
N TRP A 456 -2.05 24.30 -24.48
CA TRP A 456 -0.79 24.89 -24.93
C TRP A 456 -0.42 24.40 -26.34
N LEU A 457 -0.46 23.09 -26.59
CA LEU A 457 -0.19 22.51 -27.91
C LEU A 457 -1.13 23.03 -28.99
N LYS A 458 -2.43 23.18 -28.67
CA LYS A 458 -3.42 23.71 -29.60
C LYS A 458 -3.23 25.20 -29.89
N PHE A 459 -2.84 25.98 -28.89
CA PHE A 459 -2.64 27.42 -29.01
C PHE A 459 -1.39 27.76 -29.85
N TYR A 460 -0.31 27.00 -29.69
CA TYR A 460 0.96 27.19 -30.42
C TYR A 460 1.04 26.48 -31.79
N GLY A 461 -0.07 25.94 -32.30
CA GLY A 461 -0.14 25.34 -33.65
C GLY A 461 0.47 23.94 -33.80
N ASN A 462 0.87 23.29 -32.70
CA ASN A 462 1.39 21.92 -32.72
C ASN A 462 0.23 20.91 -32.73
N GLY A 463 -0.40 20.72 -33.91
CA GLY A 463 -1.37 19.66 -34.23
C GLY A 463 -2.09 18.97 -33.05
N CYS A 464 -3.17 19.58 -32.53
CA CYS A 464 -4.00 19.00 -31.47
C CYS A 464 -5.46 18.85 -31.91
N GLY A 465 -5.94 17.61 -32.01
CA GLY A 465 -7.31 17.27 -32.44
C GLY A 465 -8.41 17.55 -31.41
N VAL A 466 -8.08 17.98 -30.18
CA VAL A 466 -9.05 18.18 -29.09
C VAL A 466 -9.75 19.53 -29.23
N SER A 467 -11.08 19.57 -29.22
CA SER A 467 -11.86 20.83 -29.31
C SER A 467 -11.63 21.78 -28.12
N PHE A 468 -11.61 23.10 -28.34
CA PHE A 468 -11.54 24.09 -27.26
C PHE A 468 -12.70 23.95 -26.25
N LYS A 469 -13.90 23.56 -26.71
CA LYS A 469 -15.05 23.30 -25.83
C LYS A 469 -14.77 22.12 -24.89
N HIS A 470 -14.14 21.06 -25.40
CA HIS A 470 -13.77 19.89 -24.60
C HIS A 470 -12.71 20.24 -23.54
N ILE A 471 -11.70 21.04 -23.92
CA ILE A 471 -10.67 21.54 -23.01
C ILE A 471 -11.28 22.38 -21.89
N ALA A 472 -12.16 23.34 -22.21
CA ALA A 472 -12.79 24.21 -21.22
C ALA A 472 -13.63 23.42 -20.19
N VAL A 473 -14.46 22.48 -20.66
CA VAL A 473 -15.25 21.61 -19.77
C VAL A 473 -14.36 20.70 -18.93
N SER A 474 -13.28 20.17 -19.52
CA SER A 474 -12.29 19.35 -18.80
C SER A 474 -11.64 20.13 -17.65
N ILE A 475 -11.22 21.38 -17.89
CA ILE A 475 -10.65 22.25 -16.85
C ILE A 475 -11.66 22.49 -15.73
N ALA A 476 -12.91 22.79 -16.07
CA ALA A 476 -13.96 23.06 -15.09
C ALA A 476 -14.23 21.83 -14.19
N LEU A 477 -14.34 20.64 -14.78
CA LEU A 477 -14.61 19.40 -14.04
C LEU A 477 -13.41 18.95 -13.19
N TYR A 478 -12.21 18.91 -13.76
CA TYR A 478 -11.02 18.53 -12.98
C TYR A 478 -10.68 19.55 -11.89
N GLY A 479 -10.92 20.85 -12.17
CA GLY A 479 -10.80 21.91 -11.16
C GLY A 479 -11.80 21.74 -10.02
N SER A 480 -13.07 21.44 -10.33
CA SER A 480 -14.09 21.22 -9.29
C SER A 480 -13.80 19.96 -8.46
N TYR A 481 -13.36 18.86 -9.09
CA TYR A 481 -12.97 17.65 -8.37
C TYR A 481 -11.74 17.86 -7.49
N PHE A 482 -10.71 18.55 -8.00
CA PHE A 482 -9.53 18.88 -7.21
C PHE A 482 -9.90 19.65 -5.95
N TYR A 483 -10.75 20.67 -6.07
CA TYR A 483 -11.24 21.44 -4.93
C TYR A 483 -12.02 20.58 -3.93
N LEU A 484 -12.96 19.74 -4.40
CA LEU A 484 -13.77 18.90 -3.53
C LEU A 484 -12.95 17.82 -2.80
N PHE A 485 -11.97 17.20 -3.47
CA PHE A 485 -11.05 16.24 -2.86
C PHE A 485 -10.06 16.92 -1.89
N TYR A 486 -9.56 18.11 -2.23
CA TYR A 486 -8.76 18.92 -1.32
C TYR A 486 -9.51 19.24 -0.04
N ARG A 487 -10.76 19.75 -0.16
CA ARG A 487 -11.62 20.02 1.00
C ARG A 487 -11.85 18.77 1.84
N PHE A 488 -12.20 17.65 1.20
CA PHE A 488 -12.39 16.37 1.89
C PHE A 488 -11.13 15.91 2.62
N PHE A 489 -9.95 16.04 2.01
CA PHE A 489 -8.67 15.68 2.62
C PHE A 489 -8.30 16.61 3.78
N SER A 490 -8.54 17.92 3.62
CA SER A 490 -8.32 18.91 4.66
C SER A 490 -9.18 18.63 5.89
N ASP A 491 -10.49 18.47 5.68
CA ASP A 491 -11.46 18.22 6.74
C ASP A 491 -11.17 16.92 7.49
N ARG A 492 -10.70 15.88 6.78
CA ARG A 492 -10.50 14.54 7.34
C ARG A 492 -9.13 14.29 7.95
N TYR A 493 -8.07 14.84 7.36
CA TYR A 493 -6.69 14.48 7.71
C TYR A 493 -5.84 15.64 8.18
N LEU A 494 -6.02 16.84 7.62
CA LEU A 494 -5.22 17.99 8.03
C LEU A 494 -5.74 18.56 9.35
N LYS A 495 -7.06 18.67 9.53
CA LYS A 495 -7.65 19.25 10.74
C LYS A 495 -7.16 18.54 12.02
N GLN A 496 -7.21 17.21 12.06
CA GLN A 496 -6.79 16.43 13.23
C GLN A 496 -5.29 16.56 13.58
N ASN A 497 -4.39 16.62 12.59
CA ASN A 497 -2.96 16.82 12.86
C ASN A 497 -2.66 18.29 13.17
N MET A 498 -3.43 19.22 12.59
CA MET A 498 -3.33 20.64 12.88
C MET A 498 -3.75 20.91 14.32
N ASP A 499 -4.76 20.22 14.85
CA ASP A 499 -5.17 20.33 16.26
C ASP A 499 -4.04 19.92 17.21
N VAL A 500 -3.33 18.81 16.94
CA VAL A 500 -2.16 18.39 17.74
C VAL A 500 -1.01 19.41 17.67
N ILE A 501 -0.71 19.93 16.48
CA ILE A 501 0.33 20.96 16.33
C ILE A 501 -0.10 22.27 17.02
N ASN A 502 -1.38 22.65 16.91
CA ASN A 502 -1.94 23.81 17.59
C ASN A 502 -1.87 23.65 19.11
N ASP A 503 -2.15 22.46 19.65
CA ASP A 503 -2.02 22.16 21.08
C ASP A 503 -0.55 22.29 21.55
N LEU A 504 0.41 21.82 20.75
CA LEU A 504 1.84 22.00 21.03
C LEU A 504 2.25 23.47 20.97
N GLU A 505 1.77 24.22 19.97
CA GLU A 505 2.01 25.66 19.84
C GLU A 505 1.38 26.43 21.01
N ILE A 506 0.19 26.03 21.48
CA ILE A 506 -0.52 26.70 22.57
C ILE A 506 0.16 26.46 23.93
N ASN A 507 0.65 25.24 24.16
CA ASN A 507 1.25 24.85 25.44
C ASN A 507 2.76 25.11 25.50
N PHE A 508 3.37 25.70 24.46
CA PHE A 508 4.81 25.93 24.41
C PHE A 508 5.23 27.10 25.31
N ASN A 509 6.07 26.82 26.31
CA ASN A 509 6.64 27.86 27.17
C ASN A 509 7.91 28.46 26.54
N GLU A 510 7.76 29.55 25.79
CA GLU A 510 8.87 30.23 25.12
C GLU A 510 9.91 30.81 26.10
N THR A 511 9.49 31.20 27.30
CA THR A 511 10.36 31.91 28.27
C THR A 511 11.48 31.04 28.84
N GLU A 512 11.18 29.75 29.12
CA GLU A 512 12.17 28.79 29.59
C GLU A 512 13.25 28.52 28.55
N TRP A 513 12.83 28.38 27.29
CA TRP A 513 13.76 28.16 26.18
C TRP A 513 14.66 29.38 25.96
N ILE A 514 14.12 30.59 25.98
CA ILE A 514 14.94 31.80 25.88
C ILE A 514 15.97 31.86 27.01
N ALA A 515 15.56 31.61 28.25
CA ALA A 515 16.48 31.57 29.39
C ALA A 515 17.59 30.53 29.18
N TRP A 516 17.25 29.34 28.68
CA TRP A 516 18.21 28.29 28.37
C TRP A 516 19.19 28.73 27.26
N PHE A 517 18.70 29.34 26.19
CA PHE A 517 19.54 29.81 25.07
C PHE A 517 20.50 30.92 25.49
N VAL A 518 20.07 31.83 26.37
CA VAL A 518 20.91 32.87 26.98
C VAL A 518 22.00 32.24 27.86
N GLN A 519 21.65 31.30 28.73
CA GLN A 519 22.62 30.63 29.61
C GLN A 519 23.63 29.78 28.82
N ASN A 520 23.20 29.18 27.71
CA ASN A 520 23.98 28.22 26.93
C ASN A 520 24.44 28.77 25.57
N TRP A 521 24.67 30.07 25.45
CA TRP A 521 25.08 30.71 24.19
C TRP A 521 26.36 30.10 23.59
N HIS A 522 27.28 29.62 24.44
CA HIS A 522 28.56 29.01 24.07
C HIS A 522 28.40 27.72 23.26
N ILE A 523 27.26 27.02 23.36
CA ILE A 523 26.98 25.80 22.59
C ILE A 523 27.04 26.08 21.09
N SER A 524 26.49 27.21 20.63
CA SER A 524 26.51 27.59 19.21
C SER A 524 27.94 27.74 18.66
N VAL A 525 28.85 28.26 19.48
CA VAL A 525 30.28 28.42 19.16
C VAL A 525 30.97 27.06 19.13
N TYR A 526 30.75 26.20 20.14
CA TYR A 526 31.33 24.87 20.19
C TYR A 526 30.87 23.99 19.02
N VAL A 527 29.59 24.02 18.67
CA VAL A 527 29.04 23.32 17.49
C VAL A 527 29.70 23.84 16.21
N SER A 528 29.90 25.15 16.08
CA SER A 528 30.53 25.77 14.91
C SER A 528 32.01 25.37 14.76
N ILE A 529 32.76 25.36 15.87
CA ILE A 529 34.17 24.90 15.89
C ILE A 529 34.23 23.41 15.52
N ALA A 530 33.41 22.57 16.17
CA ALA A 530 33.35 21.14 15.90
C ALA A 530 33.00 20.86 14.43
N TYR A 531 32.05 21.62 13.87
CA TYR A 531 31.67 21.56 12.47
C TYR A 531 32.84 21.88 11.52
N VAL A 532 33.57 22.98 11.75
CA VAL A 532 34.73 23.34 10.93
C VAL A 532 35.81 22.25 11.01
N CYS A 533 36.14 21.78 12.22
CA CYS A 533 37.08 20.67 12.43
C CYS A 533 36.64 19.39 11.70
N LEU A 534 35.35 19.05 11.77
CA LEU A 534 34.76 17.91 11.08
C LEU A 534 34.91 18.03 9.56
N ILE A 535 34.60 19.18 8.97
CA ILE A 535 34.69 19.40 7.52
C ILE A 535 36.13 19.30 7.02
N TYR A 536 37.10 19.88 7.74
CA TYR A 536 38.52 19.75 7.37
C TYR A 536 39.02 18.31 7.54
N SER A 537 38.66 17.64 8.63
CA SER A 537 39.02 16.24 8.88
C SER A 537 38.44 15.30 7.81
N LEU A 538 37.17 15.47 7.46
CA LEU A 538 36.51 14.71 6.40
C LEU A 538 37.11 14.98 5.02
N LYS A 539 37.49 16.24 4.72
CA LYS A 539 38.20 16.59 3.48
C LYS A 539 39.55 15.86 3.39
N LEU A 540 40.31 15.80 4.48
CA LEU A 540 41.58 15.07 4.55
C LEU A 540 41.36 13.56 4.36
N TRP A 541 40.36 12.99 5.02
CA TRP A 541 40.02 11.57 4.91
C TRP A 541 39.53 11.18 3.51
N MET A 542 38.77 12.06 2.84
CA MET A 542 38.25 11.85 1.49
C MET A 542 39.28 12.07 0.37
N LYS A 543 40.47 12.60 0.68
CA LYS A 543 41.51 12.92 -0.32
C LYS A 543 41.85 11.70 -1.20
N ASN A 544 41.97 10.53 -0.59
CA ASN A 544 42.36 9.28 -1.26
C ASN A 544 41.17 8.35 -1.58
N LYS A 545 39.93 8.82 -1.47
CA LYS A 545 38.70 8.01 -1.68
C LYS A 545 37.86 8.52 -2.85
N ASN A 546 37.04 7.63 -3.41
CA ASN A 546 36.01 7.97 -4.39
C ASN A 546 34.75 8.49 -3.69
N GLY A 547 34.00 9.38 -4.35
CA GLY A 547 32.77 9.94 -3.79
C GLY A 547 31.69 8.87 -3.61
N PHE A 548 30.97 8.92 -2.49
CA PHE A 548 29.91 7.98 -2.19
C PHE A 548 28.64 8.25 -3.01
N ASN A 549 27.91 7.19 -3.39
CA ASN A 549 26.61 7.30 -4.04
C ASN A 549 25.49 7.43 -2.99
N LEU A 550 25.20 8.67 -2.58
CA LEU A 550 24.24 8.98 -1.52
C LEU A 550 22.86 9.42 -2.04
N ASN A 551 22.50 9.11 -3.29
CA ASN A 551 21.30 9.67 -3.93
C ASN A 551 20.00 9.32 -3.20
N GLY A 552 19.86 8.08 -2.70
CA GLY A 552 18.67 7.67 -1.92
C GLY A 552 18.56 8.41 -0.58
N TYR A 553 19.66 8.51 0.16
CA TYR A 553 19.72 9.25 1.43
C TYR A 553 19.44 10.74 1.23
N LEU A 554 20.01 11.33 0.18
CA LEU A 554 19.77 12.73 -0.17
C LEU A 554 18.33 12.99 -0.59
N PHE A 555 17.68 12.06 -1.28
CA PHE A 555 16.27 12.22 -1.60
C PHE A 555 15.44 12.32 -0.31
N VAL A 556 15.61 11.37 0.61
CA VAL A 556 14.89 11.39 1.90
C VAL A 556 15.21 12.65 2.70
N TRP A 557 16.49 13.00 2.82
CA TRP A 557 16.95 14.18 3.54
C TRP A 557 16.35 15.48 3.01
N ASN A 558 16.47 15.73 1.71
CA ASN A 558 15.94 16.94 1.09
C ASN A 558 14.41 16.98 1.12
N THR A 559 13.72 15.84 1.00
CA THR A 559 12.26 15.79 1.16
C THR A 559 11.82 16.15 2.58
N LEU A 560 12.52 15.66 3.62
CA LEU A 560 12.23 16.00 5.00
C LEU A 560 12.42 17.51 5.26
N LEU A 561 13.54 18.09 4.81
CA LEU A 561 13.79 19.52 4.96
C LEU A 561 12.81 20.39 4.16
N ALA A 562 12.39 19.94 2.98
CA ALA A 562 11.36 20.62 2.19
C ALA A 562 10.00 20.65 2.91
N VAL A 563 9.58 19.51 3.48
CA VAL A 563 8.32 19.43 4.25
C VAL A 563 8.40 20.30 5.50
N PHE A 564 9.48 20.20 6.28
CA PHE A 564 9.71 21.04 7.46
C PHE A 564 9.65 22.53 7.12
N SER A 565 10.33 22.95 6.05
CA SER A 565 10.35 24.35 5.62
C SER A 565 8.99 24.83 5.08
N THR A 566 8.22 23.94 4.45
CA THR A 566 6.86 24.27 3.96
C THR A 566 5.90 24.51 5.13
N ILE A 567 5.95 23.67 6.17
CA ILE A 567 5.11 23.85 7.36
C ILE A 567 5.52 25.14 8.08
N GLY A 568 6.82 25.38 8.27
CA GLY A 568 7.33 26.63 8.86
C GLY A 568 6.90 27.88 8.08
N THR A 569 6.88 27.81 6.75
CA THR A 569 6.41 28.91 5.88
C THR A 569 4.94 29.25 6.15
N ILE A 570 4.07 28.25 6.21
CA ILE A 570 2.63 28.45 6.44
C ILE A 570 2.42 29.06 7.82
N ARG A 571 3.08 28.52 8.86
CA ARG A 571 2.86 28.94 10.24
C ARG A 571 3.42 30.33 10.56
N CYS A 572 4.65 30.62 10.16
CA CYS A 572 5.21 31.96 10.30
C CYS A 572 4.46 32.97 9.39
N GLY A 573 3.95 32.52 8.24
CA GLY A 573 3.15 33.34 7.34
C GLY A 573 1.80 33.76 7.91
N GLU A 574 1.08 32.87 8.58
CA GLU A 574 -0.18 33.17 9.27
C GLU A 574 0.01 34.26 10.34
N GLU A 575 1.08 34.17 11.12
CA GLU A 575 1.41 35.16 12.15
C GLU A 575 1.75 36.53 11.54
N ILE A 576 2.62 36.56 10.53
CA ILE A 576 3.00 37.80 9.83
C ILE A 576 1.76 38.43 9.19
N TYR A 577 0.91 37.65 8.53
CA TYR A 577 -0.32 38.12 7.92
C TYR A 577 -1.26 38.75 8.96
N TYR A 578 -1.50 38.06 10.08
CA TYR A 578 -2.31 38.59 11.18
C TYR A 578 -1.76 39.91 11.71
N ARG A 579 -0.44 40.02 11.90
CA ARG A 579 0.19 41.25 12.40
C ARG A 579 0.12 42.40 11.39
N LEU A 580 0.35 42.11 10.11
CA LEU A 580 0.27 43.09 9.05
C LEU A 580 -1.13 43.70 8.91
N VAL A 581 -2.17 42.86 8.96
CA VAL A 581 -3.57 43.30 8.81
C VAL A 581 -4.05 44.10 10.03
N ASN A 582 -3.68 43.67 11.26
CA ASN A 582 -4.23 44.29 12.47
C ASN A 582 -3.38 45.44 13.04
N TYR A 583 -2.06 45.40 12.89
CA TYR A 583 -1.13 46.35 13.53
C TYR A 583 -0.18 47.06 12.55
N GLY A 584 -0.19 46.66 11.27
CA GLY A 584 0.63 47.25 10.23
C GLY A 584 2.10 46.80 10.20
N PHE A 585 2.82 47.26 9.19
CA PHE A 585 4.18 46.83 8.88
C PHE A 585 5.21 47.23 9.95
N GLY A 586 5.19 48.47 10.42
CA GLY A 586 6.13 48.97 11.43
C GLY A 586 6.06 48.20 12.75
N TYR A 587 4.85 47.82 13.17
CA TYR A 587 4.64 47.01 14.38
C TYR A 587 5.24 45.61 14.23
N SER A 588 5.04 44.97 13.06
CA SER A 588 5.56 43.62 12.78
C SER A 588 7.09 43.50 12.88
N ILE A 589 7.81 44.61 12.68
CA ILE A 589 9.26 44.67 12.65
C ILE A 589 9.85 45.07 14.01
N CYS A 590 9.19 45.97 14.73
CA CYS A 590 9.78 46.67 15.87
C CYS A 590 9.29 46.25 17.26
N HIS A 591 8.12 45.61 17.37
CA HIS A 591 7.55 45.25 18.69
C HIS A 591 7.94 43.83 19.15
N LYS A 592 8.45 43.75 20.38
CA LYS A 592 8.85 42.52 21.07
C LYS A 592 7.73 42.06 22.02
N ASP A 593 6.60 41.61 21.49
CA ASP A 593 5.56 41.04 22.34
C ASP A 593 5.81 39.55 22.58
N LEU A 594 5.74 39.15 23.85
CA LEU A 594 5.88 37.76 24.34
C LEU A 594 4.65 36.87 24.05
N HIS A 595 3.54 37.44 23.58
CA HIS A 595 2.21 36.83 23.74
C HIS A 595 1.51 36.33 22.47
N THR A 596 2.25 35.85 21.47
CA THR A 596 1.62 35.03 20.41
C THR A 596 2.24 33.64 20.38
N LEU A 597 1.63 32.75 21.18
CA LEU A 597 1.89 31.30 21.38
C LEU A 597 2.51 30.55 20.18
N ARG A 598 2.14 30.89 18.94
CA ARG A 598 2.54 30.16 17.72
C ARG A 598 3.93 30.53 17.18
N ALA A 599 4.43 31.74 17.47
CA ALA A 599 5.69 32.27 16.93
C ALA A 599 6.94 31.65 17.58
N GLY A 600 6.87 31.45 18.89
CA GLY A 600 8.01 31.03 19.72
C GLY A 600 8.52 29.64 19.39
N LEU A 601 7.60 28.67 19.19
CA LEU A 601 7.94 27.29 18.83
C LEU A 601 8.61 27.22 17.45
N TRP A 602 8.03 27.87 16.44
CA TRP A 602 8.60 27.87 15.09
C TRP A 602 9.91 28.67 15.01
N GLY A 603 10.09 29.70 15.83
CA GLY A 603 11.37 30.38 16.03
C GLY A 603 12.44 29.49 16.68
N LEU A 604 12.07 28.67 17.67
CA LEU A 604 12.95 27.66 18.27
C LEU A 604 13.37 26.62 17.23
N LEU A 605 12.39 26.04 16.53
CA LEU A 605 12.61 25.03 15.51
C LEU A 605 13.49 25.57 14.37
N PHE A 606 13.31 26.84 13.97
CA PHE A 606 14.17 27.51 13.01
C PHE A 606 15.61 27.59 13.51
N THR A 607 15.81 27.98 14.76
CA THR A 607 17.14 28.11 15.36
C THR A 607 17.84 26.76 15.46
N LEU A 608 17.12 25.73 15.90
CA LEU A 608 17.63 24.36 15.97
C LEU A 608 17.91 23.78 14.57
N SER A 609 17.10 24.11 13.56
CA SER A 609 17.30 23.57 12.20
C SER A 609 18.65 23.97 11.62
N LYS A 610 19.19 25.15 11.96
CA LYS A 610 20.50 25.60 11.49
C LYS A 610 21.65 24.68 11.92
N SER A 611 21.52 24.03 13.08
CA SER A 611 22.50 23.01 13.50
C SER A 611 22.40 21.73 12.66
N ILE A 612 21.19 21.33 12.27
CA ILE A 612 20.91 20.13 11.47
C ILE A 612 21.33 20.35 10.01
N GLU A 613 21.11 21.56 9.47
CA GLU A 613 21.49 21.98 8.12
C GLU A 613 23.02 21.95 7.87
N LEU A 614 23.84 21.94 8.92
CA LEU A 614 25.30 21.73 8.79
C LEU A 614 25.65 20.40 8.09
N LEU A 615 24.79 19.39 8.19
CA LEU A 615 24.96 18.09 7.54
C LEU A 615 24.93 18.19 6.00
N ASP A 616 24.37 19.25 5.42
CA ASP A 616 24.38 19.45 3.96
C ASP A 616 25.80 19.52 3.42
N THR A 617 26.66 20.23 4.14
CA THR A 617 28.06 20.38 3.75
C THR A 617 28.85 19.07 3.94
N VAL A 618 28.48 18.26 4.93
CA VAL A 618 29.03 16.91 5.15
C VAL A 618 28.69 16.03 3.95
N PHE A 619 27.44 16.06 3.47
CA PHE A 619 27.05 15.32 2.27
C PHE A 619 27.78 15.80 1.00
N LEU A 620 28.05 17.10 0.87
CA LEU A 620 28.86 17.64 -0.22
C LEU A 620 30.30 17.09 -0.20
N VAL A 621 30.95 17.07 0.97
CA VAL A 621 32.31 16.52 1.14
C VAL A 621 32.34 15.02 0.84
N LEU A 622 31.38 14.24 1.35
CA LEU A 622 31.28 12.80 1.10
C LEU A 622 31.03 12.46 -0.38
N ARG A 623 30.38 13.36 -1.12
CA ARG A 623 30.21 13.26 -2.58
C ARG A 623 31.39 13.80 -3.39
N LYS A 624 32.44 14.29 -2.73
CA LYS A 624 33.62 14.89 -3.36
C LYS A 624 33.28 16.13 -4.21
N LYS A 625 32.24 16.87 -3.82
CA LYS A 625 31.91 18.17 -4.43
C LYS A 625 32.72 19.29 -3.75
N PRO A 626 33.12 20.34 -4.49
CA PRO A 626 33.87 21.44 -3.91
C PRO A 626 32.99 22.20 -2.91
N VAL A 627 33.51 22.39 -1.69
CA VAL A 627 32.87 23.22 -0.66
C VAL A 627 33.49 24.62 -0.75
N MET A 628 32.72 25.57 -1.27
CA MET A 628 33.13 26.97 -1.39
C MET A 628 33.33 27.62 -0.01
N PHE A 629 34.24 28.58 0.10
CA PHE A 629 34.48 29.32 1.35
C PHE A 629 33.20 29.96 1.89
N LEU A 630 32.50 30.69 1.01
CA LEU A 630 31.26 31.37 1.33
C LEU A 630 30.20 30.43 1.91
N HIS A 631 30.14 29.18 1.45
CA HIS A 631 29.14 28.22 1.88
C HIS A 631 29.31 27.82 3.35
N TRP A 632 30.49 27.33 3.75
CA TRP A 632 30.70 26.91 5.15
C TRP A 632 30.79 28.12 6.09
N TYR A 633 31.30 29.27 5.63
CA TYR A 633 31.31 30.52 6.38
C TYR A 633 29.89 30.97 6.70
N HIS A 634 29.01 31.02 5.69
CA HIS A 634 27.60 31.37 5.86
C HIS A 634 26.88 30.43 6.84
N HIS A 635 27.09 29.11 6.74
CA HIS A 635 26.47 28.15 7.66
C HIS A 635 26.88 28.35 9.12
N VAL A 636 28.14 28.73 9.38
CA VAL A 636 28.62 29.06 10.74
C VAL A 636 28.02 30.37 11.23
N THR A 637 28.08 31.43 10.42
CA THR A 637 27.62 32.76 10.84
C THR A 637 26.11 32.79 11.06
N VAL A 638 25.33 32.13 10.20
CA VAL A 638 23.86 32.06 10.35
C VAL A 638 23.45 31.23 11.57
N LEU A 639 24.17 30.15 11.91
CA LEU A 639 23.90 29.38 13.13
C LEU A 639 24.09 30.24 14.38
N MET A 640 25.26 30.90 14.49
CA MET A 640 25.56 31.77 15.63
C MET A 640 24.57 32.94 15.72
N PHE A 641 24.24 33.55 14.59
CA PHE A 641 23.30 34.67 14.52
C PHE A 641 21.86 34.28 14.84
N ALA A 642 21.39 33.11 14.39
CA ALA A 642 20.06 32.60 14.74
C ALA A 642 19.95 32.33 16.24
N TRP A 643 20.96 31.68 16.83
CA TRP A 643 21.03 31.40 18.27
C TRP A 643 20.98 32.68 19.10
N TRP A 644 21.77 33.68 18.70
CA TRP A 644 21.81 34.98 19.34
C TRP A 644 20.49 35.74 19.18
N THR A 645 19.92 35.78 17.98
CA THR A 645 18.66 36.48 17.70
C THR A 645 17.49 35.90 18.50
N TYR A 646 17.42 34.58 18.66
CA TYR A 646 16.41 33.91 19.48
C TYR A 646 16.57 34.26 20.97
N SER A 647 17.81 34.27 21.48
CA SER A 647 18.13 34.61 22.87
C SER A 647 17.70 36.02 23.29
N PHE A 648 17.72 36.98 22.36
CA PHE A 648 17.39 38.39 22.62
C PHE A 648 16.02 38.83 22.10
N MET A 649 15.19 37.87 21.68
CA MET A 649 13.86 38.09 21.09
C MET A 649 13.88 39.16 20.01
N GLY A 650 14.81 39.07 19.05
CA GLY A 650 14.87 40.01 17.94
C GLY A 650 13.56 39.97 17.12
N SER A 651 12.75 41.03 17.17
CA SER A 651 11.46 41.10 16.45
C SER A 651 11.61 40.98 14.93
N THR A 652 12.75 41.42 14.39
CA THR A 652 13.18 41.22 13.00
C THR A 652 13.42 39.76 12.64
N GLY A 653 13.75 38.92 13.62
CA GLY A 653 14.01 37.49 13.43
C GLY A 653 12.82 36.72 12.86
N ARG A 654 11.58 37.16 13.14
CA ARG A 654 10.35 36.55 12.60
C ARG A 654 10.29 36.65 11.06
N TRP A 655 10.65 37.81 10.53
CA TRP A 655 10.74 38.05 9.08
C TRP A 655 11.89 37.25 8.45
N PHE A 656 13.04 37.18 9.11
CA PHE A 656 14.17 36.37 8.63
C PHE A 656 13.81 34.88 8.59
N ALA A 657 13.15 34.35 9.61
CA ALA A 657 12.69 32.97 9.66
C ALA A 657 11.67 32.67 8.56
N PHE A 658 10.64 33.51 8.40
CA PHE A 658 9.59 33.32 7.38
C PHE A 658 10.15 33.28 5.95
N VAL A 659 10.97 34.25 5.57
CA VAL A 659 11.53 34.30 4.23
C VAL A 659 12.51 33.15 4.02
N ASN A 660 13.32 32.81 5.02
CA ASN A 660 14.23 31.67 4.95
C ASN A 660 13.47 30.35 4.76
N TYR A 661 12.41 30.09 5.54
CA TYR A 661 11.55 28.92 5.35
C TYR A 661 10.94 28.87 3.96
N THR A 662 10.47 30.01 3.46
CA THR A 662 9.87 30.12 2.13
C THR A 662 10.87 29.70 1.05
N VAL A 663 12.07 30.26 1.06
CA VAL A 663 13.10 29.95 0.05
C VAL A 663 13.61 28.51 0.18
N HIS A 664 13.82 28.02 1.40
CA HIS A 664 14.28 26.64 1.64
C HIS A 664 13.23 25.60 1.23
N SER A 665 11.93 25.91 1.33
CA SER A 665 10.87 25.03 0.82
C SER A 665 11.03 24.75 -0.69
N PHE A 666 11.36 25.78 -1.49
CA PHE A 666 11.60 25.65 -2.92
C PHE A 666 12.95 25.00 -3.23
N MET A 667 14.02 25.43 -2.55
CA MET A 667 15.38 24.94 -2.77
C MET A 667 15.51 23.44 -2.48
N TYR A 668 15.03 22.97 -1.32
CA TYR A 668 15.13 21.55 -0.97
C TYR A 668 14.22 20.67 -1.83
N SER A 669 13.04 21.17 -2.22
CA SER A 669 12.17 20.46 -3.18
C SER A 669 12.88 20.21 -4.51
N TYR A 670 13.62 21.21 -4.99
CA TYR A 670 14.44 21.09 -6.20
C TYR A 670 15.59 20.08 -6.04
N TYR A 671 16.31 20.10 -4.91
CA TYR A 671 17.38 19.14 -4.65
C TYR A 671 16.88 17.70 -4.46
N ALA A 672 15.70 17.50 -3.89
CA ALA A 672 15.05 16.20 -3.83
C ALA A 672 14.76 15.64 -5.23
N LEU A 673 14.22 16.46 -6.15
CA LEU A 673 13.98 16.05 -7.54
C LEU A 673 15.27 15.71 -8.29
N GLN A 674 16.35 16.48 -8.05
CA GLN A 674 17.66 16.17 -8.62
C GLN A 674 18.25 14.86 -8.10
N ALA A 675 18.02 14.50 -6.83
CA ALA A 675 18.53 13.26 -6.24
C ALA A 675 17.97 12.00 -6.94
N VAL A 676 16.75 12.08 -7.47
CA VAL A 676 16.09 11.01 -8.25
C VAL A 676 16.41 11.09 -9.75
N ARG A 677 17.32 12.00 -10.16
CA ARG A 677 17.72 12.24 -11.56
C ARG A 677 16.58 12.68 -12.48
N VAL A 678 15.57 13.35 -11.94
CA VAL A 678 14.53 13.99 -12.75
C VAL A 678 15.14 15.18 -13.48
N ARG A 679 14.91 15.28 -14.80
CA ARG A 679 15.34 16.42 -15.60
C ARG A 679 14.45 17.62 -15.31
N VAL A 680 14.92 18.52 -14.46
CA VAL A 680 14.24 19.78 -14.15
C VAL A 680 14.61 20.85 -15.18
N PRO A 681 13.66 21.64 -15.72
CA PRO A 681 13.95 22.74 -16.64
C PRO A 681 14.96 23.74 -16.03
N SER A 682 15.90 24.21 -16.85
CA SER A 682 16.93 25.17 -16.43
C SER A 682 16.35 26.50 -15.94
N VAL A 683 15.15 26.87 -16.40
CA VAL A 683 14.41 28.05 -15.95
C VAL A 683 14.13 27.98 -14.44
N LEU A 684 13.68 26.83 -13.94
CA LEU A 684 13.33 26.66 -12.54
C LEU A 684 14.56 26.79 -11.63
N ALA A 685 15.70 26.24 -12.06
CA ALA A 685 16.96 26.37 -11.35
C ALA A 685 17.40 27.84 -11.22
N LYS A 686 17.29 28.61 -12.30
CA LYS A 686 17.60 30.05 -12.32
C LYS A 686 16.64 30.84 -11.42
N SER A 687 15.34 30.52 -11.44
CA SER A 687 14.35 31.16 -10.58
C SER A 687 14.65 30.98 -9.09
N ILE A 688 15.12 29.80 -8.67
CA ILE A 688 15.47 29.56 -7.26
C ILE A 688 16.63 30.45 -6.82
N THR A 689 17.67 30.58 -7.65
CA THR A 689 18.80 31.46 -7.35
C THR A 689 18.37 32.93 -7.27
N ILE A 690 17.47 33.38 -8.15
CA ILE A 690 16.89 34.73 -8.08
C ILE A 690 16.16 34.94 -6.75
N VAL A 691 15.32 33.98 -6.35
CA VAL A 691 14.58 34.04 -5.08
C VAL A 691 15.53 34.06 -3.86
N GLN A 692 16.64 33.33 -3.90
CA GLN A 692 17.68 33.36 -2.86
C GLN A 692 18.37 34.72 -2.75
N ILE A 693 18.65 35.36 -3.88
CA ILE A 693 19.23 36.72 -3.90
C ILE A 693 18.22 37.73 -3.36
N LEU A 694 16.95 37.64 -3.78
CA LEU A 694 15.87 38.51 -3.28
C LEU A 694 15.67 38.38 -1.77
N GLN A 695 15.82 37.17 -1.21
CA GLN A 695 15.80 36.97 0.24
C GLN A 695 16.86 37.81 0.97
N MET A 696 18.07 37.93 0.42
CA MET A 696 19.14 38.71 1.05
C MET A 696 18.83 40.21 1.02
N PHE A 697 18.35 40.72 -0.12
CA PHE A 697 17.89 42.11 -0.24
C PHE A 697 16.74 42.42 0.70
N PHE A 698 15.79 41.49 0.85
CA PHE A 698 14.69 41.64 1.78
C PHE A 698 15.17 41.67 3.23
N GLY A 699 16.14 40.83 3.61
CA GLY A 699 16.77 40.86 4.93
C GLY A 699 17.44 42.20 5.24
N LEU A 700 18.16 42.76 4.27
CA LEU A 700 18.76 44.10 4.36
C LEU A 700 17.69 45.18 4.52
N PHE A 701 16.62 45.12 3.72
CA PHE A 701 15.50 46.07 3.78
C PHE A 701 14.82 46.10 5.16
N ILE A 702 14.48 44.94 5.72
CA ILE A 702 13.88 44.83 7.05
C ILE A 702 14.81 45.42 8.12
N THR A 703 16.11 45.16 8.02
CA THR A 703 17.11 45.67 8.96
C THR A 703 17.23 47.20 8.88
N LEU A 704 17.28 47.77 7.68
CA LEU A 704 17.33 49.22 7.46
C LEU A 704 16.04 49.92 7.93
N MET A 705 14.88 49.33 7.67
CA MET A 705 13.61 49.87 8.17
C MET A 705 13.55 49.85 9.70
N SER A 706 14.09 48.82 10.34
CA SER A 706 14.21 48.75 11.81
C SER A 706 15.10 49.87 12.35
N PHE A 707 16.22 50.16 11.68
CA PHE A 707 17.12 51.25 12.03
C PHE A 707 16.43 52.61 11.91
N VAL A 708 15.76 52.88 10.79
CA VAL A 708 15.00 54.11 10.56
C VAL A 708 13.93 54.29 11.64
N LEU A 709 13.09 53.28 11.88
CA LEU A 709 12.03 53.36 12.89
C LEU A 709 12.57 53.58 14.31
N LYS A 710 13.75 53.03 14.63
CA LYS A 710 14.41 53.26 15.90
C LYS A 710 15.01 54.66 16.01
N PHE A 711 15.60 55.17 14.94
CA PHE A 711 16.24 56.49 14.89
C PHE A 711 15.24 57.64 15.00
N TYR A 712 14.06 57.52 14.37
CA TYR A 712 13.00 58.54 14.39
C TYR A 712 12.08 58.48 15.63
N GLY A 713 12.41 57.69 16.66
CA GLY A 713 11.72 57.72 17.96
C GLY A 713 10.42 56.90 18.06
N ASN A 714 10.10 56.04 17.07
CA ASN A 714 8.86 55.24 17.06
C ASN A 714 8.88 53.98 17.97
N GLY A 715 9.68 53.97 19.04
CA GLY A 715 9.66 52.89 20.05
C GLY A 715 10.00 51.50 19.51
N CYS A 716 11.15 51.33 18.83
CA CYS A 716 11.59 50.03 18.33
C CYS A 716 12.38 49.23 19.37
N GLY A 717 11.91 48.02 19.71
CA GLY A 717 12.50 47.15 20.73
C GLY A 717 13.81 46.46 20.33
N VAL A 718 14.22 46.55 19.06
CA VAL A 718 15.44 45.93 18.52
C VAL A 718 16.68 46.68 19.02
N SER A 719 17.73 46.00 19.51
CA SER A 719 18.98 46.66 19.96
C SER A 719 19.82 47.19 18.78
N PHE A 720 20.63 48.23 19.00
CA PHE A 720 21.53 48.74 17.94
C PHE A 720 22.61 47.71 17.56
N GLU A 721 23.05 46.91 18.52
CA GLU A 721 23.96 45.78 18.30
C GLU A 721 23.34 44.74 17.36
N HIS A 722 22.06 44.38 17.58
CA HIS A 722 21.35 43.42 16.72
C HIS A 722 21.24 43.92 15.27
N ILE A 723 20.92 45.21 15.10
CA ILE A 723 20.88 45.86 13.79
C ILE A 723 22.26 45.85 13.14
N GLY A 724 23.32 46.21 13.88
CA GLY A 724 24.69 46.26 13.37
C GLY A 724 25.19 44.91 12.87
N VAL A 725 24.99 43.84 13.66
CA VAL A 725 25.37 42.48 13.26
C VAL A 725 24.50 41.96 12.11
N SER A 726 23.20 42.28 12.10
CA SER A 726 22.31 41.94 10.97
C SER A 726 22.79 42.58 9.66
N LEU A 727 23.15 43.88 9.70
CA LEU A 727 23.71 44.59 8.54
C LEU A 727 25.04 44.00 8.09
N ALA A 728 25.91 43.60 9.02
CA ALA A 728 27.17 42.96 8.68
C ALA A 728 26.95 41.60 7.99
N ILE A 729 26.02 40.78 8.46
CA ILE A 729 25.75 39.45 7.87
C ILE A 729 25.08 39.58 6.51
N TYR A 730 24.02 40.40 6.38
CA TYR A 730 23.32 40.58 5.10
C TYR A 730 24.12 41.44 4.11
N GLY A 731 25.03 42.30 4.58
CA GLY A 731 25.90 43.15 3.76
C GLY A 731 27.25 42.54 3.37
N SER A 732 27.71 41.48 4.06
CA SER A 732 28.98 40.79 3.75
C SER A 732 28.89 39.76 2.63
N CYS A 733 27.71 39.55 2.05
CA CYS A 733 27.50 38.67 0.90
C CYS A 733 27.90 39.38 -0.42
N ASN A 734 29.20 39.53 -0.66
CA ASN A 734 29.80 39.74 -1.98
C ASN A 734 30.98 38.79 -2.19
#